data_AF-A0A1J3ISM1-F1
#
_entry.id   AF-A0A1J3ISM1-F1
#
_cell.length_a   1.000
_cell.length_b   1.000
_cell.length_c   1.000
_cell.angle_alpha   90.00
_cell.angle_beta   90.00
_cell.angle_gamma   90.00
#
_symmetry.space_group_name_H-M   'P 1'
#
loop_
_entity.id
_entity.type
_entity.pdbx_description
1 polymer ?
#
loop_
_entity_poly.entity_id
_entity_poly.type
_entity_poly.pdbx_seq_one_letter_code
_entity_poly.pdbx_strand_id
1 'polypeptide(L)'
;MHGRPRKASKPEEEEASAAKAVKLRSLQSQFMSNHHGKIYTKEAIELSTKLLEINPEAYTAWNYRKLAVEDNLSRIESDPNLVKSILDEELSVVESALRQNFKSYGAWHHRKWVLSKGHSSIGNELKLLDKFQKLDSRNFHAWNYRRFVVELTNRSEQDELQYTEDMIYNNFSNYSAWHNRSVLLSSLLANRADGFMPNEKIPEEYDFVHGAIFTDPDDQSGWFYHLWLLDQTVNVETPLLASSWPSHGSSIILSGPGCLNDSSSKFTTFCSESGSFPLILYFDQAVGGVSSSTVTIDSELKGNEDLVWEPVLNKNSLVSCAWVTHMKYCSSEPIVRKEYEVKVRVGNSPGIVSSRGSNFSAHCEFFFTAHVHDAAVENSEECIISWTDGFDIWDAQSEDLNSLVTLDQLNAEMDLKWRQKALAEEVECFRQLSDSKIGKLTLARLLMASEAMASDDAVKGAHYEEILQLYNDLMALDSSHYQYYKDKHSVAFLHKVTSSIESLSRHLFRYRDMNNLVCLRLNNLSLSRIASVEKLLFVQMLDLSHNELHSTEGLEAMQLLTCLNLSHNRIRNFSALDSLRHVRQLRVLDVSHNHIGEHSVDTTRYLCSSPLSNSEWTQDEIGRQNPSLVTKYWDAYFVLRDLNLKQLDIAGNVIAGDEFNSFVLQVMPKLVWLDGQKLKR
;
A
#
# COMPACT_ATOMS: atom_id res chain seq x y z
N MET A 1 29.64 -0.52 18.88
CA MET A 1 28.74 0.64 18.88
C MET A 1 27.59 0.50 19.88
N HIS A 2 26.95 -0.67 19.99
CA HIS A 2 25.81 -0.84 20.90
C HIS A 2 26.20 -1.38 22.29
N GLY A 3 25.43 -1.01 23.32
CA GLY A 3 25.50 -1.58 24.67
C GLY A 3 26.77 -1.31 25.48
N ARG A 4 27.70 -0.48 24.98
CA ARG A 4 28.92 -0.13 25.73
C ARG A 4 28.58 0.91 26.80
N PRO A 5 28.71 0.58 28.10
CA PRO A 5 28.51 1.55 29.16
C PRO A 5 29.54 2.68 28.99
N ARG A 6 29.10 3.94 29.07
CA ARG A 6 30.01 5.09 29.10
C ARG A 6 30.65 5.15 30.49
N LYS A 7 31.69 4.36 30.72
CA LYS A 7 32.56 4.46 31.89
C LYS A 7 33.81 5.26 31.51
N ALA A 8 34.29 6.09 32.43
CA ALA A 8 35.60 6.73 32.27
C ALA A 8 36.66 5.63 32.22
N SER A 9 37.46 5.62 31.15
CA SER A 9 38.52 4.63 30.94
C SER A 9 39.63 4.84 31.96
N LYS A 10 40.10 3.75 32.57
CA LYS A 10 41.32 3.78 33.39
C LYS A 10 42.55 3.85 32.47
N PRO A 11 43.65 4.48 32.89
CA PRO A 11 44.88 4.55 32.08
C PRO A 11 45.37 3.19 31.58
N GLU A 12 45.28 2.15 32.41
CA GLU A 12 45.65 0.77 32.05
C GLU A 12 44.75 0.17 30.95
N GLU A 13 43.45 0.53 30.93
CA GLU A 13 42.50 0.08 29.90
C GLU A 13 42.74 0.79 28.56
N GLU A 14 43.16 2.06 28.59
CA GLU A 14 43.55 2.81 27.40
C GLU A 14 44.82 2.27 26.78
N GLU A 15 45.83 1.97 27.60
CA GLU A 15 47.10 1.38 27.15
C GLU A 15 46.87 -0.01 26.53
N ALA A 16 46.04 -0.85 27.17
CA ALA A 16 45.65 -2.15 26.63
C ALA A 16 44.87 -2.03 25.30
N SER A 17 43.96 -1.06 25.20
CA SER A 17 43.21 -0.77 23.97
C SER A 17 44.13 -0.29 22.84
N ALA A 18 45.09 0.59 23.14
CA ALA A 18 46.09 1.07 22.20
C ALA A 18 46.98 -0.06 21.70
N ALA A 19 47.46 -0.93 22.60
CA ALA A 19 48.24 -2.12 22.23
C ALA A 19 47.45 -3.07 21.31
N LYS A 20 46.17 -3.30 21.62
CA LYS A 20 45.27 -4.09 20.77
C LYS A 20 45.08 -3.45 19.38
N ALA A 21 44.93 -2.13 19.31
CA ALA A 21 44.80 -1.40 18.05
C ALA A 21 46.08 -1.47 17.20
N VAL A 22 47.27 -1.37 17.81
CA VAL A 22 48.56 -1.54 17.12
C VAL A 22 48.67 -2.93 16.52
N LYS A 23 48.37 -3.98 17.30
CA LYS A 23 48.39 -5.36 16.82
C LYS A 23 47.42 -5.58 15.66
N LEU A 24 46.19 -5.05 15.75
CA LEU A 24 45.19 -5.15 14.69
C LEU A 24 45.64 -4.43 13.41
N ARG A 25 46.20 -3.22 13.52
CA ARG A 25 46.74 -2.47 12.37
C ARG A 25 47.84 -3.24 11.66
N SER A 26 48.78 -3.81 12.42
CA SER A 26 49.85 -4.64 11.84
C SER A 26 49.29 -5.84 11.07
N LEU A 27 48.30 -6.54 11.64
CA LEU A 27 47.62 -7.66 10.98
C LEU A 27 46.89 -7.20 9.71
N GLN A 28 46.17 -6.08 9.75
CA GLN A 28 45.47 -5.53 8.60
C GLN A 28 46.44 -5.14 7.48
N SER A 29 47.57 -4.50 7.77
CA SER A 29 48.57 -4.15 6.76
C SER A 29 49.16 -5.37 6.06
N GLN A 30 49.51 -6.42 6.83
CA GLN A 30 50.02 -7.67 6.26
C GLN A 30 48.95 -8.39 5.43
N PHE A 31 47.71 -8.45 5.92
CA PHE A 31 46.57 -8.98 5.18
C PHE A 31 46.37 -8.24 3.85
N MET A 32 46.36 -6.90 3.87
CA MET A 32 46.17 -6.11 2.66
C MET A 32 47.30 -6.34 1.66
N SER A 33 48.55 -6.50 2.10
CA SER A 33 49.65 -6.85 1.21
C SER A 33 49.41 -8.18 0.50
N ASN A 34 49.01 -9.21 1.24
CA ASN A 34 48.69 -10.54 0.67
C ASN A 34 47.49 -10.49 -0.27
N HIS A 35 46.45 -9.72 0.09
CA HIS A 35 45.26 -9.51 -0.75
C HIS A 35 45.62 -8.85 -2.09
N HIS A 36 46.35 -7.73 -2.07
CA HIS A 36 46.75 -7.05 -3.32
C HIS A 36 47.70 -7.90 -4.17
N GLY A 37 48.56 -8.68 -3.53
CA GLY A 37 49.46 -9.62 -4.20
C GLY A 37 48.79 -10.92 -4.66
N LYS A 38 47.50 -11.16 -4.34
CA LYS A 38 46.80 -12.44 -4.58
C LYS A 38 47.57 -13.67 -4.06
N ILE A 39 48.16 -13.55 -2.87
CA ILE A 39 49.06 -14.56 -2.29
C ILE A 39 48.27 -15.52 -1.38
N TYR A 40 47.91 -16.71 -1.85
CA TYR A 40 47.08 -17.66 -1.11
C TYR A 40 47.86 -18.77 -0.37
N THR A 41 49.05 -18.46 0.17
CA THR A 41 49.80 -19.45 0.95
C THR A 41 49.11 -19.78 2.28
N LYS A 42 49.49 -20.90 2.91
CA LYS A 42 48.95 -21.31 4.21
C LYS A 42 49.12 -20.20 5.27
N GLU A 43 50.28 -19.55 5.29
CA GLU A 43 50.59 -18.45 6.21
C GLU A 43 49.68 -17.23 5.96
N ALA A 44 49.40 -16.92 4.70
CA ALA A 44 48.52 -15.81 4.33
C ALA A 44 47.06 -16.08 4.73
N ILE A 45 46.59 -17.33 4.58
CA ILE A 45 45.26 -17.76 5.00
C ILE A 45 45.15 -17.76 6.54
N GLU A 46 46.16 -18.28 7.25
CA GLU A 46 46.20 -18.23 8.73
C GLU A 46 46.21 -16.80 9.27
N LEU A 47 46.89 -15.87 8.58
CA LEU A 47 46.86 -14.45 8.92
C LEU A 47 45.46 -13.86 8.76
N SER A 48 44.75 -14.22 7.69
CA SER A 48 43.34 -13.85 7.51
C SER A 48 42.45 -14.46 8.58
N THR A 49 42.71 -15.70 9.04
CA THR A 49 41.98 -16.32 10.16
C THR A 49 42.12 -15.47 11.42
N LYS A 50 43.36 -15.15 11.82
CA LYS A 50 43.64 -14.30 13.00
C LYS A 50 42.97 -12.93 12.92
N LEU A 51 42.90 -12.34 11.72
CA LEU A 51 42.20 -11.08 11.51
C LEU A 51 40.69 -11.21 11.78
N LEU A 52 40.06 -12.26 11.25
CA LEU A 52 38.63 -12.50 11.40
C LEU A 52 38.23 -12.93 12.80
N GLU A 53 39.10 -13.64 13.53
CA GLU A 53 38.90 -13.94 14.95
C GLU A 53 38.82 -12.68 15.81
N ILE A 54 39.55 -11.63 15.43
CA ILE A 54 39.54 -10.34 16.14
C ILE A 54 38.41 -9.44 15.62
N ASN A 55 38.18 -9.43 14.32
CA ASN A 55 37.19 -8.59 13.65
C ASN A 55 36.40 -9.36 12.57
N PRO A 56 35.31 -10.05 12.95
CA PRO A 56 34.42 -10.74 12.01
C PRO A 56 33.75 -9.83 10.98
N GLU A 57 33.74 -8.50 11.18
CA GLU A 57 33.14 -7.54 10.25
C GLU A 57 34.06 -7.12 9.09
N ALA A 58 35.25 -7.71 8.98
CA ALA A 58 36.16 -7.47 7.87
C ALA A 58 35.70 -8.20 6.59
N TYR A 59 34.71 -7.65 5.89
CA TYR A 59 34.13 -8.23 4.66
C TYR A 59 35.18 -8.56 3.59
N THR A 60 36.18 -7.70 3.41
CA THR A 60 37.29 -7.93 2.46
C THR A 60 38.05 -9.21 2.80
N ALA A 61 38.23 -9.52 4.09
CA ALA A 61 38.89 -10.75 4.51
C ALA A 61 38.05 -11.99 4.21
N TRP A 62 36.72 -11.94 4.41
CA TRP A 62 35.84 -13.03 3.99
C TRP A 62 35.89 -13.27 2.47
N ASN A 63 35.84 -12.20 1.67
CA ASN A 63 35.93 -12.32 0.21
C ASN A 63 37.28 -12.87 -0.24
N TYR A 64 38.36 -12.41 0.37
CA TYR A 64 39.70 -12.94 0.15
C TYR A 64 39.78 -14.45 0.42
N ARG A 65 39.17 -14.91 1.52
CA ARG A 65 39.14 -16.35 1.84
C ARG A 65 38.39 -17.16 0.80
N LYS A 66 37.26 -16.66 0.27
CA LYS A 66 36.53 -17.34 -0.81
C LYS A 66 37.42 -17.54 -2.04
N LEU A 67 38.16 -16.49 -2.44
CA LEU A 67 39.11 -16.57 -3.54
C LEU A 67 40.24 -17.55 -3.25
N ALA A 68 40.78 -17.57 -2.02
CA ALA A 68 41.82 -18.50 -1.61
C ALA A 68 41.34 -19.96 -1.64
N VAL A 69 40.11 -20.22 -1.18
CA VAL A 69 39.48 -21.55 -1.23
C VAL A 69 39.28 -21.97 -2.68
N GLU A 70 38.77 -21.09 -3.54
CA GLU A 70 38.57 -21.39 -4.98
C GLU A 70 39.89 -21.68 -5.70
N ASP A 71 40.95 -20.91 -5.42
CA ASP A 71 42.30 -21.17 -5.94
C ASP A 71 42.84 -22.52 -5.44
N ASN A 72 42.72 -22.82 -4.15
CA ASN A 72 43.15 -24.11 -3.59
C ASN A 72 42.39 -25.29 -4.20
N LEU A 73 41.07 -25.17 -4.36
CA LEU A 73 40.24 -26.20 -5.00
C LEU A 73 40.61 -26.41 -6.47
N SER A 74 41.01 -25.35 -7.20
CA SER A 74 41.44 -25.47 -8.60
C SER A 74 42.78 -26.19 -8.78
N ARG A 75 43.61 -26.24 -7.73
CA ARG A 75 44.95 -26.86 -7.74
C ARG A 75 44.95 -28.33 -7.32
N ILE A 76 43.84 -28.82 -6.80
CA ILE A 76 43.67 -30.17 -6.30
C ILE A 76 42.90 -30.98 -7.36
N GLU A 77 43.44 -32.13 -7.79
CA GLU A 77 42.64 -33.11 -8.54
C GLU A 77 41.42 -33.47 -7.69
N SER A 78 40.23 -33.64 -8.28
CA SER A 78 38.90 -33.73 -7.65
C SER A 78 38.70 -34.82 -6.57
N ASP A 79 39.60 -34.95 -5.60
CA ASP A 79 39.52 -35.82 -4.42
C ASP A 79 38.48 -35.25 -3.45
N PRO A 80 37.33 -35.92 -3.30
CA PRO A 80 36.24 -35.43 -2.45
C PRO A 80 36.64 -35.27 -0.99
N ASN A 81 37.61 -36.05 -0.49
CA ASN A 81 38.04 -35.97 0.91
C ASN A 81 38.85 -34.71 1.19
N LEU A 82 39.72 -34.32 0.25
CA LEU A 82 40.56 -33.14 0.40
C LEU A 82 39.71 -31.86 0.23
N VAL A 83 38.76 -31.87 -0.72
CA VAL A 83 37.77 -30.79 -0.88
C VAL A 83 36.96 -30.59 0.40
N LYS A 84 36.47 -31.69 1.00
CA LYS A 84 35.74 -31.65 2.26
C LYS A 84 36.60 -31.09 3.40
N SER A 85 37.87 -31.52 3.52
CA SER A 85 38.77 -31.03 4.56
C SER A 85 38.95 -29.51 4.51
N ILE A 86 39.15 -28.94 3.32
CA ILE A 86 39.32 -27.48 3.14
C ILE A 86 38.06 -26.73 3.56
N LEU A 87 36.89 -27.22 3.18
CA LEU A 87 35.62 -26.57 3.51
C LEU A 87 35.27 -26.71 5.00
N ASP A 88 35.58 -27.85 5.62
CA ASP A 88 35.38 -28.06 7.06
C ASP A 88 36.33 -27.18 7.91
N GLU A 89 37.54 -26.89 7.42
CA GLU A 89 38.43 -25.88 8.03
C GLU A 89 37.80 -24.47 7.98
N GLU A 90 37.18 -24.08 6.87
CA GLU A 90 36.45 -22.79 6.78
C GLU A 90 35.28 -22.70 7.77
N LEU A 91 34.54 -23.80 7.97
CA LEU A 91 33.47 -23.85 8.98
C LEU A 91 34.00 -23.62 10.39
N SER A 92 35.23 -24.08 10.68
CA SER A 92 35.90 -23.86 11.96
C SER A 92 36.31 -22.40 12.15
N VAL A 93 36.80 -21.74 11.10
CA VAL A 93 37.10 -20.30 11.12
C VAL A 93 35.85 -19.48 11.36
N VAL A 94 34.74 -19.83 10.69
CA VAL A 94 33.44 -19.18 10.92
C VAL A 94 32.95 -19.39 12.34
N GLU A 95 33.09 -20.59 12.91
CA GLU A 95 32.68 -20.85 14.29
C GLU A 95 33.48 -19.97 15.28
N SER A 96 34.80 -19.84 15.08
CA SER A 96 35.65 -18.94 15.88
C SER A 96 35.18 -17.48 15.78
N ALA A 97 34.88 -17.02 14.56
CA ALA A 97 34.37 -15.66 14.32
C ALA A 97 32.99 -15.42 14.96
N LEU A 98 32.08 -16.39 14.89
CA LEU A 98 30.75 -16.30 15.51
C LEU A 98 30.80 -16.35 17.04
N ARG A 99 31.79 -17.01 17.64
CA ARG A 99 32.05 -16.91 19.09
C ARG A 99 32.44 -15.49 19.50
N GLN A 100 33.18 -14.78 18.65
CA GLN A 100 33.56 -13.38 18.89
C GLN A 100 32.39 -12.41 18.64
N ASN A 101 31.64 -12.61 17.55
CA ASN A 101 30.44 -11.83 17.24
C ASN A 101 29.39 -12.72 16.55
N PHE A 102 28.44 -13.22 17.34
CA PHE A 102 27.36 -14.10 16.86
C PHE A 102 26.32 -13.37 15.98
N LYS A 103 26.43 -12.05 15.86
CA LYS A 103 25.61 -11.18 14.99
C LYS A 103 26.39 -10.70 13.75
N SER A 104 27.47 -11.39 13.38
CA SER A 104 28.29 -11.01 12.23
C SER A 104 27.65 -11.45 10.91
N TYR A 105 27.29 -10.50 10.06
CA TYR A 105 26.76 -10.77 8.72
C TYR A 105 27.79 -11.53 7.86
N GLY A 106 29.04 -11.11 7.88
CA GLY A 106 30.12 -11.72 7.11
C GLY A 106 30.30 -13.19 7.43
N ALA A 107 30.34 -13.52 8.74
CA ALA A 107 30.53 -14.91 9.20
C ALA A 107 29.35 -15.82 8.81
N TRP A 108 28.10 -15.40 9.06
CA TRP A 108 26.92 -16.18 8.68
C TRP A 108 26.80 -16.37 7.17
N HIS A 109 27.09 -15.33 6.39
CA HIS A 109 27.07 -15.41 4.94
C HIS A 109 28.16 -16.32 4.39
N HIS A 110 29.38 -16.28 4.96
CA HIS A 110 30.45 -17.20 4.59
C HIS A 110 30.09 -18.64 4.91
N ARG A 111 29.46 -18.92 6.07
CA ARG A 111 28.97 -20.27 6.42
C ARG A 111 28.01 -20.83 5.37
N LYS A 112 27.02 -20.03 4.96
CA LYS A 112 26.07 -20.40 3.89
C LYS A 112 26.78 -20.72 2.59
N TRP A 113 27.74 -19.87 2.21
CA TRP A 113 28.55 -20.08 1.00
C TRP A 113 29.33 -21.40 1.06
N VAL A 114 29.97 -21.72 2.19
CA VAL A 114 30.70 -23.00 2.36
C VAL A 114 29.74 -24.18 2.20
N LEU A 115 28.59 -24.17 2.90
CA LEU A 115 27.63 -25.27 2.83
C LEU A 115 26.99 -25.41 1.44
N SER A 116 26.77 -24.33 0.70
CA SER A 116 26.24 -24.38 -0.67
C SER A 116 27.15 -25.10 -1.66
N LYS A 117 28.43 -25.36 -1.30
CA LYS A 117 29.33 -26.18 -2.12
C LYS A 117 29.02 -27.68 -2.03
N GLY A 118 28.21 -28.13 -1.06
CA GLY A 118 27.66 -29.49 -1.02
C GLY A 118 28.60 -30.60 -0.51
N HIS A 119 29.80 -30.27 -0.01
CA HIS A 119 30.79 -31.27 0.43
C HIS A 119 30.90 -31.43 1.96
N SER A 120 30.48 -30.42 2.73
CA SER A 120 30.54 -30.43 4.20
C SER A 120 29.32 -31.08 4.83
N SER A 121 29.48 -31.59 6.07
CA SER A 121 28.37 -32.22 6.80
C SER A 121 27.38 -31.19 7.35
N ILE A 122 26.10 -31.38 7.04
CA ILE A 122 24.99 -30.54 7.53
C ILE A 122 24.39 -31.04 8.87
N GLY A 123 24.73 -32.26 9.31
CA GLY A 123 24.06 -32.92 10.45
C GLY A 123 24.28 -32.26 11.81
N ASN A 124 25.25 -31.36 11.94
CA ASN A 124 25.54 -30.61 13.16
C ASN A 124 24.98 -29.18 13.14
N GLU A 125 24.47 -28.69 12.01
CA GLU A 125 24.06 -27.30 11.85
C GLU A 125 22.83 -26.95 12.70
N LEU A 126 21.84 -27.84 12.78
CA LEU A 126 20.67 -27.63 13.64
C LEU A 126 21.08 -27.62 15.13
N LYS A 127 22.02 -28.48 15.53
CA LYS A 127 22.56 -28.48 16.91
C LYS A 127 23.32 -27.19 17.23
N LEU A 128 24.02 -26.62 16.25
CA LEU A 128 24.70 -25.34 16.38
C LEU A 128 23.66 -24.21 16.56
N LEU A 129 22.62 -24.22 15.74
CA LEU A 129 21.51 -23.27 15.82
C LEU A 129 20.81 -23.32 17.18
N ASP A 130 20.56 -24.50 17.73
CA ASP A 130 19.95 -24.64 19.05
C ASP A 130 20.82 -24.00 20.16
N LYS A 131 22.15 -24.06 20.04
CA LYS A 131 23.04 -23.36 20.97
C LYS A 131 22.91 -21.84 20.85
N PHE A 132 22.87 -21.31 19.63
CA PHE A 132 22.72 -19.86 19.42
C PHE A 132 21.35 -19.35 19.85
N GLN A 133 20.29 -20.10 19.59
CA GLN A 133 18.92 -19.74 19.99
C GLN A 133 18.73 -19.79 21.51
N LYS A 134 19.39 -20.72 22.21
CA LYS A 134 19.40 -20.72 23.68
C LYS A 134 20.13 -19.52 24.28
N LEU A 135 21.13 -18.99 23.58
CA LEU A 135 21.88 -17.80 24.03
C LEU A 135 21.15 -16.49 23.72
N ASP A 136 20.56 -16.38 22.53
CA ASP A 136 19.75 -15.24 22.10
C ASP A 136 18.64 -15.73 21.16
N SER A 137 17.47 -16.00 21.72
CA SER A 137 16.31 -16.54 20.99
C SER A 137 15.73 -15.58 19.95
N ARG A 138 16.16 -14.31 19.98
CA ARG A 138 15.79 -13.24 19.06
C ARG A 138 16.86 -12.96 18.00
N ASN A 139 17.89 -13.80 17.93
CA ASN A 139 18.95 -13.65 16.93
C ASN A 139 18.40 -13.95 15.52
N PHE A 140 17.99 -12.89 14.81
CA PHE A 140 17.43 -13.03 13.46
C PHE A 140 18.43 -13.63 12.46
N HIS A 141 19.74 -13.53 12.68
CA HIS A 141 20.73 -14.19 11.82
C HIS A 141 20.66 -15.72 11.96
N ALA A 142 20.49 -16.20 13.19
CA ALA A 142 20.32 -17.63 13.45
C ALA A 142 19.00 -18.13 12.86
N TRP A 143 17.89 -17.38 13.00
CA TRP A 143 16.62 -17.72 12.34
C TRP A 143 16.73 -17.76 10.81
N ASN A 144 17.37 -16.77 10.20
CA ASN A 144 17.63 -16.75 8.75
C ASN A 144 18.50 -17.93 8.31
N TYR A 145 19.52 -18.27 9.09
CA TYR A 145 20.38 -19.41 8.80
C TYR A 145 19.65 -20.74 8.98
N ARG A 146 18.75 -20.84 9.98
CA ARG A 146 17.90 -22.02 10.18
C ARG A 146 17.04 -22.31 8.96
N ARG A 147 16.37 -21.31 8.39
CA ARG A 147 15.56 -21.47 7.17
C ARG A 147 16.38 -22.06 6.01
N PHE A 148 17.59 -21.56 5.80
CA PHE A 148 18.53 -22.10 4.81
C PHE A 148 18.93 -23.55 5.10
N VAL A 149 19.22 -23.90 6.35
CA VAL A 149 19.61 -25.27 6.74
C VAL A 149 18.43 -26.24 6.61
N VAL A 150 17.23 -25.82 7.00
CA VAL A 150 15.99 -26.61 6.88
C VAL A 150 15.74 -26.99 5.42
N GLU A 151 15.86 -26.01 4.51
CA GLU A 151 15.76 -26.23 3.06
C GLU A 151 16.81 -27.23 2.56
N LEU A 152 18.08 -27.08 2.97
CA LEU A 152 19.15 -28.02 2.59
C LEU A 152 18.97 -29.44 3.15
N THR A 153 18.35 -29.58 4.32
CA THR A 153 18.17 -30.87 5.00
C THR A 153 16.87 -31.58 4.63
N ASN A 154 16.00 -30.96 3.81
CA ASN A 154 14.65 -31.44 3.52
C ASN A 154 13.87 -31.81 4.79
N ARG A 155 14.03 -31.02 5.85
CA ARG A 155 13.27 -31.21 7.09
C ARG A 155 11.80 -30.85 6.86
N SER A 156 10.89 -31.60 7.46
CA SER A 156 9.45 -31.39 7.23
C SER A 156 8.97 -30.05 7.79
N GLU A 157 7.96 -29.45 7.16
CA GLU A 157 7.36 -28.21 7.64
C GLU A 157 6.68 -28.40 9.00
N GLN A 158 6.13 -29.59 9.27
CA GLN A 158 5.54 -29.97 10.56
C GLN A 158 6.60 -29.99 11.68
N ASP A 159 7.80 -30.52 11.42
CA ASP A 159 8.89 -30.51 12.40
C ASP A 159 9.34 -29.08 12.73
N GLU A 160 9.25 -28.15 11.78
CA GLU A 160 9.57 -26.75 12.00
C GLU A 160 8.43 -25.98 12.68
N LEU A 161 7.18 -26.30 12.41
CA LEU A 161 6.04 -25.79 13.18
C LEU A 161 6.15 -26.21 14.64
N GLN A 162 6.44 -27.49 14.91
CA GLN A 162 6.68 -27.97 16.28
C GLN A 162 7.85 -27.23 16.93
N TYR A 163 8.94 -26.99 16.20
CA TYR A 163 10.06 -26.20 16.74
C TYR A 163 9.65 -24.77 17.12
N THR A 164 8.84 -24.09 16.28
CA THR A 164 8.35 -22.75 16.62
C THR A 164 7.44 -22.77 17.85
N GLU A 165 6.60 -23.80 17.98
CA GLU A 165 5.72 -24.01 19.12
C GLU A 165 6.53 -24.23 20.41
N ASP A 166 7.54 -25.11 20.39
CA ASP A 166 8.44 -25.32 21.53
C ASP A 166 9.15 -24.02 21.94
N MET A 167 9.58 -23.22 20.97
CA MET A 167 10.23 -21.92 21.22
C MET A 167 9.27 -20.90 21.84
N ILE A 168 7.98 -20.94 21.48
CA ILE A 168 6.92 -20.09 22.03
C ILE A 168 6.56 -20.53 23.44
N TYR A 169 6.37 -21.83 23.70
CA TYR A 169 6.10 -22.32 25.06
C TYR A 169 7.23 -22.00 26.04
N ASN A 170 8.48 -22.05 25.57
CA ASN A 170 9.63 -21.64 26.39
C ASN A 170 9.67 -20.13 26.67
N ASN A 171 9.19 -19.31 25.73
CA ASN A 171 9.15 -17.85 25.85
C ASN A 171 8.14 -17.26 24.87
N PHE A 172 6.92 -16.98 25.34
CA PHE A 172 5.84 -16.48 24.49
C PHE A 172 6.11 -15.06 23.96
N SER A 173 7.01 -14.30 24.58
CA SER A 173 7.51 -13.00 24.09
C SER A 173 8.50 -13.12 22.92
N ASN A 174 8.73 -14.31 22.38
CA ASN A 174 9.66 -14.53 21.27
C ASN A 174 9.02 -14.18 19.91
N TYR A 175 9.02 -12.90 19.56
CA TYR A 175 8.56 -12.42 18.24
C TYR A 175 9.16 -13.19 17.05
N SER A 176 10.43 -13.62 17.13
CA SER A 176 11.06 -14.33 16.02
C SER A 176 10.46 -15.73 15.79
N ALA A 177 10.00 -16.40 16.86
CA ALA A 177 9.30 -17.68 16.75
C ALA A 177 7.92 -17.51 16.12
N TRP A 178 7.13 -16.54 16.61
CA TRP A 178 5.82 -16.19 16.03
C TRP A 178 5.91 -15.82 14.56
N HIS A 179 6.86 -14.96 14.19
CA HIS A 179 7.09 -14.57 12.81
C HIS A 179 7.51 -15.76 11.93
N ASN A 180 8.37 -16.65 12.43
CA ASN A 180 8.75 -17.83 11.65
C ASN A 180 7.56 -18.79 11.47
N ARG A 181 6.69 -18.93 12.50
CA ARG A 181 5.45 -19.71 12.41
C ARG A 181 4.50 -19.14 11.36
N SER A 182 4.29 -17.81 11.34
CA SER A 182 3.43 -17.17 10.34
C SER A 182 3.93 -17.36 8.91
N VAL A 183 5.25 -17.30 8.69
CA VAL A 183 5.85 -17.54 7.37
C VAL A 183 5.64 -18.98 6.90
N LEU A 184 5.83 -19.97 7.79
CA LEU A 184 5.59 -21.38 7.48
C LEU A 184 4.10 -21.63 7.15
N LEU A 185 3.19 -21.14 8.00
CA LEU A 185 1.76 -21.32 7.78
C LEU A 185 1.25 -20.62 6.53
N SER A 186 1.77 -19.43 6.19
CA SER A 186 1.40 -18.77 4.93
C SER A 186 1.74 -19.61 3.70
N SER A 187 2.89 -20.31 3.69
CA SER A 187 3.25 -21.24 2.62
C SER A 187 2.30 -22.45 2.57
N LEU A 188 2.04 -23.05 3.73
CA LEU A 188 1.20 -24.25 3.87
C LEU A 188 -0.27 -24.01 3.48
N LEU A 189 -0.83 -22.88 3.92
CA LEU A 189 -2.20 -22.47 3.62
C LEU A 189 -2.37 -22.13 2.13
N ALA A 190 -1.43 -21.37 1.55
CA ALA A 190 -1.46 -21.01 0.13
C ALA A 190 -1.37 -22.23 -0.80
N ASN A 191 -0.56 -23.23 -0.41
CA ASN A 191 -0.41 -24.47 -1.17
C ASN A 191 -1.54 -25.49 -0.93
N ARG A 192 -2.48 -25.20 -0.02
CA ARG A 192 -3.53 -26.13 0.44
C ARG A 192 -2.97 -27.52 0.73
N ALA A 193 -1.83 -27.56 1.41
CA ALA A 193 -1.19 -28.82 1.79
C ALA A 193 -2.16 -29.67 2.61
N ASP A 194 -2.08 -31.00 2.47
CA ASP A 194 -2.97 -31.93 3.17
C ASP A 194 -3.01 -31.64 4.67
N GLY A 195 -4.20 -31.36 5.20
CA GLY A 195 -4.43 -31.03 6.61
C GLY A 195 -4.22 -29.55 6.98
N PHE A 196 -3.98 -28.65 6.02
CA PHE A 196 -3.84 -27.20 6.24
C PHE A 196 -4.96 -26.41 5.56
N MET A 197 -6.21 -26.73 5.91
CA MET A 197 -7.36 -25.97 5.43
C MET A 197 -7.57 -24.70 6.29
N PRO A 198 -7.76 -23.51 5.70
CA PRO A 198 -7.90 -22.27 6.46
C PRO A 198 -9.01 -22.29 7.52
N ASN A 199 -10.15 -22.90 7.21
CA ASN A 199 -11.32 -23.00 8.09
C ASN A 199 -11.09 -23.87 9.33
N GLU A 200 -10.05 -24.70 9.36
CA GLU A 200 -9.67 -25.54 10.50
C GLU A 200 -8.44 -24.95 11.22
N LYS A 201 -7.39 -24.59 10.46
CA LYS A 201 -6.13 -24.13 11.03
C LYS A 201 -6.13 -22.72 11.58
N ILE A 202 -6.89 -21.80 11.00
CA ILE A 202 -6.94 -20.42 11.51
C ILE A 202 -7.60 -20.37 12.90
N PRO A 203 -8.76 -21.04 13.15
CA PRO A 203 -9.32 -21.16 14.50
C PRO A 203 -8.36 -21.80 15.52
N GLU A 204 -7.67 -22.90 15.17
CA GLU A 204 -6.68 -23.54 16.06
C GLU A 204 -5.55 -22.57 16.45
N GLU A 205 -5.09 -21.73 15.53
CA GLU A 205 -4.04 -20.75 15.80
C GLU A 205 -4.52 -19.53 16.61
N TYR A 206 -5.80 -19.17 16.53
CA TYR A 206 -6.40 -18.19 17.45
C TYR A 206 -6.36 -18.70 18.89
N ASP A 207 -6.83 -19.92 19.12
CA ASP A 207 -6.78 -20.56 20.45
C ASP A 207 -5.33 -20.62 20.98
N PHE A 208 -4.37 -20.93 20.10
CA PHE A 208 -2.95 -20.98 20.46
C PHE A 208 -2.40 -19.61 20.87
N VAL A 209 -2.69 -18.54 20.12
CA VAL A 209 -2.17 -17.20 20.43
C VAL A 209 -2.86 -16.57 21.64
N HIS A 210 -4.12 -16.90 21.90
CA HIS A 210 -4.83 -16.47 23.11
C HIS A 210 -4.09 -16.84 24.39
N GLY A 211 -3.49 -18.04 24.42
CA GLY A 211 -2.67 -18.49 25.55
C GLY A 211 -1.53 -17.52 25.88
N ALA A 212 -0.92 -16.89 24.87
CA ALA A 212 0.11 -15.87 25.08
C ALA A 212 -0.51 -14.52 25.46
N ILE A 213 -1.51 -14.05 24.69
CA ILE A 213 -2.12 -12.72 24.85
C ILE A 213 -2.78 -12.55 26.22
N PHE A 214 -3.50 -13.55 26.71
CA PHE A 214 -4.20 -13.48 27.99
C PHE A 214 -3.30 -13.79 29.19
N THR A 215 -2.12 -14.38 28.95
CA THR A 215 -1.11 -14.55 30.00
C THR A 215 -0.40 -13.23 30.30
N ASP A 216 -0.02 -12.47 29.27
CA ASP A 216 0.58 -11.14 29.41
C ASP A 216 0.08 -10.19 28.32
N PRO A 217 -0.98 -9.40 28.59
CA PRO A 217 -1.56 -8.47 27.63
C PRO A 217 -0.61 -7.35 27.17
N ASP A 218 0.49 -7.09 27.89
CA ASP A 218 1.46 -6.06 27.51
C ASP A 218 2.52 -6.60 26.51
N ASP A 219 2.63 -7.93 26.34
CA ASP A 219 3.54 -8.53 25.36
C ASP A 219 3.02 -8.39 23.93
N GLN A 220 3.75 -7.63 23.11
CA GLN A 220 3.33 -7.32 21.74
C GLN A 220 3.42 -8.49 20.77
N SER A 221 4.18 -9.55 21.08
CA SER A 221 4.51 -10.59 20.10
C SER A 221 3.29 -11.40 19.70
N GLY A 222 2.48 -11.81 20.68
CA GLY A 222 1.20 -12.49 20.42
C GLY A 222 0.23 -11.60 19.65
N TRP A 223 0.15 -10.31 19.97
CA TRP A 223 -0.71 -9.36 19.27
C TRP A 223 -0.36 -9.15 17.79
N PHE A 224 0.92 -9.13 17.44
CA PHE A 224 1.34 -9.07 16.04
C PHE A 224 1.01 -10.35 15.27
N TYR A 225 1.09 -11.50 15.92
CA TYR A 225 0.67 -12.77 15.33
C TYR A 225 -0.86 -12.84 15.15
N HIS A 226 -1.63 -12.38 16.15
CA HIS A 226 -3.08 -12.23 16.05
C HIS A 226 -3.49 -11.30 14.91
N LEU A 227 -2.78 -10.18 14.73
CA LEU A 227 -3.02 -9.29 13.59
C LEU A 227 -2.79 -10.00 12.24
N TRP A 228 -1.80 -10.90 12.16
CA TRP A 228 -1.59 -11.73 10.97
C TRP A 228 -2.73 -12.74 10.79
N LEU A 229 -3.23 -13.38 11.85
CA LEU A 229 -4.39 -14.27 11.79
C LEU A 229 -5.65 -13.55 11.30
N LEU A 230 -5.86 -12.31 11.77
CA LEU A 230 -6.95 -11.46 11.30
C LEU A 230 -6.81 -11.19 9.79
N ASP A 231 -5.60 -10.89 9.30
CA ASP A 231 -5.34 -10.74 7.87
C ASP A 231 -5.68 -12.01 7.08
N GLN A 232 -5.33 -13.19 7.60
CA GLN A 232 -5.70 -14.48 6.96
C GLN A 232 -7.23 -14.74 7.01
N THR A 233 -7.90 -14.25 8.06
CA THR A 233 -9.36 -14.41 8.25
C THR A 233 -10.16 -13.47 7.36
N VAL A 234 -9.64 -12.28 7.07
CA VAL A 234 -10.35 -11.26 6.28
C VAL A 234 -9.99 -11.32 4.81
N ASN A 235 -8.72 -11.52 4.47
CA ASN A 235 -8.32 -11.51 3.07
C ASN A 235 -8.76 -12.80 2.37
N VAL A 236 -9.49 -12.58 1.29
CA VAL A 236 -9.83 -13.63 0.33
C VAL A 236 -8.64 -13.80 -0.62
N GLU A 237 -8.22 -15.05 -0.84
CA GLU A 237 -7.10 -15.35 -1.74
C GLU A 237 -7.38 -14.85 -3.16
N THR A 238 -8.61 -15.04 -3.65
CA THR A 238 -9.05 -14.67 -4.99
C THR A 238 -9.44 -13.20 -5.07
N PRO A 239 -8.89 -12.41 -6.01
CA PRO A 239 -9.31 -11.02 -6.20
C PRO A 239 -10.78 -10.95 -6.59
N LEU A 240 -11.43 -9.88 -6.15
CA LEU A 240 -12.84 -9.63 -6.32
C LEU A 240 -13.05 -8.29 -7.01
N LEU A 241 -14.07 -8.21 -7.88
CA LEU A 241 -14.51 -6.92 -8.41
C LEU A 241 -15.33 -6.25 -7.32
N ALA A 242 -14.76 -5.22 -6.69
CA ALA A 242 -15.40 -4.50 -5.59
C ALA A 242 -16.47 -3.54 -6.12
N SER A 243 -16.22 -2.87 -7.24
CA SER A 243 -17.17 -1.97 -7.88
C SER A 243 -16.80 -1.64 -9.32
N SER A 244 -17.72 -0.98 -10.02
CA SER A 244 -17.49 -0.41 -11.35
C SER A 244 -18.17 0.94 -11.50
N TRP A 245 -17.68 1.76 -12.43
CA TRP A 245 -18.44 2.88 -12.97
C TRP A 245 -18.45 2.83 -14.50
N PRO A 246 -19.62 2.83 -15.15
CA PRO A 246 -20.96 2.80 -14.56
C PRO A 246 -21.24 1.51 -13.73
N SER A 247 -22.18 1.59 -12.79
CA SER A 247 -22.54 0.46 -11.92
C SER A 247 -23.58 -0.44 -12.59
N HIS A 248 -23.74 -1.66 -12.06
CA HIS A 248 -24.73 -2.62 -12.56
C HIS A 248 -26.17 -2.08 -12.46
N GLY A 249 -26.92 -2.15 -13.56
CA GLY A 249 -28.30 -1.66 -13.64
C GLY A 249 -28.43 -0.14 -13.73
N SER A 250 -27.32 0.60 -13.78
CA SER A 250 -27.34 2.06 -13.86
C SER A 250 -27.78 2.58 -15.23
N SER A 251 -28.34 3.79 -15.24
CA SER A 251 -28.67 4.53 -16.46
C SER A 251 -27.93 5.87 -16.48
N ILE A 252 -27.10 6.08 -17.49
CA ILE A 252 -26.29 7.30 -17.65
C ILE A 252 -26.77 8.12 -18.84
N ILE A 253 -26.80 9.44 -18.68
CA ILE A 253 -26.99 10.37 -19.80
C ILE A 253 -25.63 10.82 -20.30
N LEU A 254 -25.37 10.67 -21.60
CA LEU A 254 -24.18 11.17 -22.27
C LEU A 254 -24.57 12.40 -23.09
N SER A 255 -23.89 13.52 -22.86
CA SER A 255 -24.16 14.77 -23.57
C SER A 255 -22.88 15.31 -24.24
N GLY A 256 -23.05 15.93 -25.41
CA GLY A 256 -21.98 16.63 -26.13
C GLY A 256 -21.63 18.00 -25.52
N PRO A 257 -20.56 18.67 -25.99
CA PRO A 257 -20.16 19.97 -25.48
C PRO A 257 -21.25 21.03 -25.68
N GLY A 258 -21.61 21.75 -24.59
CA GLY A 258 -22.57 22.87 -24.62
C GLY A 258 -24.03 22.52 -24.31
N CYS A 259 -24.35 21.30 -23.89
CA CYS A 259 -25.72 20.94 -23.52
C CYS A 259 -26.12 21.55 -22.17
N LEU A 260 -27.13 22.42 -22.16
CA LEU A 260 -27.91 22.75 -20.96
C LEU A 260 -28.97 21.67 -20.74
N ASN A 261 -29.02 21.10 -19.53
CA ASN A 261 -30.06 20.13 -19.17
C ASN A 261 -31.46 20.74 -19.37
N ASP A 262 -32.36 19.95 -19.94
CA ASP A 262 -33.78 20.11 -19.65
C ASP A 262 -33.93 19.89 -18.14
N SER A 263 -34.33 20.94 -17.40
CA SER A 263 -34.50 20.95 -15.93
C SER A 263 -35.41 19.83 -15.36
N SER A 264 -35.96 18.97 -16.23
CA SER A 264 -36.81 17.82 -15.96
C SER A 264 -36.10 16.45 -16.02
N SER A 265 -34.83 16.35 -16.42
CA SER A 265 -34.16 15.05 -16.57
C SER A 265 -33.76 14.41 -15.22
N LYS A 266 -34.13 13.13 -15.08
CA LYS A 266 -34.03 12.32 -13.85
C LYS A 266 -32.64 11.69 -13.64
N PHE A 267 -31.82 11.56 -14.67
CA PHE A 267 -30.55 10.81 -14.61
C PHE A 267 -29.31 11.71 -14.49
N THR A 268 -28.17 11.14 -14.06
CA THR A 268 -26.88 11.87 -14.06
C THR A 268 -26.35 12.07 -15.47
N THR A 269 -26.06 13.31 -15.80
CA THR A 269 -25.44 13.70 -17.04
C THR A 269 -23.92 13.60 -16.90
N PHE A 270 -23.29 12.87 -17.80
CA PHE A 270 -21.86 12.91 -18.03
C PHE A 270 -21.59 13.73 -19.31
N CYS A 271 -20.89 14.85 -19.14
CA CYS A 271 -20.54 15.73 -20.24
C CYS A 271 -19.08 15.51 -20.65
N SER A 272 -18.86 15.19 -21.92
CA SER A 272 -17.51 15.05 -22.46
C SER A 272 -17.32 15.86 -23.73
N GLU A 273 -16.26 16.67 -23.73
CA GLU A 273 -15.80 17.41 -24.90
C GLU A 273 -15.19 16.48 -25.97
N SER A 274 -14.71 15.29 -25.58
CA SER A 274 -14.04 14.33 -26.48
C SER A 274 -14.98 13.30 -27.10
N GLY A 275 -16.27 13.31 -26.75
CA GLY A 275 -17.21 12.29 -27.20
C GLY A 275 -16.90 10.88 -26.68
N SER A 276 -16.23 10.81 -25.52
CA SER A 276 -15.89 9.57 -24.82
C SER A 276 -16.10 9.67 -23.31
N PHE A 277 -16.42 8.56 -22.64
CA PHE A 277 -16.61 8.47 -21.19
C PHE A 277 -15.78 7.33 -20.59
N PRO A 278 -15.36 7.44 -19.32
CA PRO A 278 -14.56 6.38 -18.70
C PRO A 278 -15.41 5.16 -18.34
N LEU A 279 -14.83 3.96 -18.46
CA LEU A 279 -15.32 2.75 -17.81
C LEU A 279 -14.26 2.34 -16.79
N ILE A 280 -14.64 2.30 -15.52
CA ILE A 280 -13.76 2.06 -14.38
C ILE A 280 -14.09 0.69 -13.78
N LEU A 281 -13.07 -0.13 -13.59
CA LEU A 281 -13.14 -1.37 -12.81
C LEU A 281 -12.28 -1.21 -11.56
N TYR A 282 -12.86 -1.48 -10.39
CA TYR A 282 -12.17 -1.40 -9.11
C TYR A 282 -12.17 -2.77 -8.43
N PHE A 283 -10.98 -3.28 -8.13
CA PHE A 283 -10.74 -4.53 -7.45
C PHE A 283 -10.40 -4.29 -5.98
N ASP A 284 -10.79 -5.22 -5.12
CA ASP A 284 -10.49 -5.19 -3.67
C ASP A 284 -8.98 -5.29 -3.35
N GLN A 285 -8.21 -5.85 -4.29
CA GLN A 285 -6.76 -5.92 -4.26
C GLN A 285 -6.14 -5.57 -5.61
N ALA A 286 -4.85 -5.19 -5.61
CA ALA A 286 -4.16 -4.84 -6.84
C ALA A 286 -4.01 -6.06 -7.76
N VAL A 287 -4.50 -5.93 -8.99
CA VAL A 287 -4.44 -6.97 -10.04
C VAL A 287 -3.73 -6.47 -11.29
N GLY A 288 -3.09 -7.40 -11.99
CA GLY A 288 -2.53 -7.22 -13.34
C GLY A 288 -3.32 -8.01 -14.38
N GLY A 289 -3.02 -7.78 -15.67
CA GLY A 289 -3.61 -8.55 -16.77
C GLY A 289 -5.01 -8.11 -17.23
N VAL A 290 -5.50 -6.96 -16.77
CA VAL A 290 -6.74 -6.34 -17.26
C VAL A 290 -6.49 -5.78 -18.67
N SER A 291 -7.21 -6.30 -19.67
CA SER A 291 -7.06 -5.94 -21.09
C SER A 291 -8.31 -6.31 -21.89
N SER A 292 -8.33 -5.98 -23.19
CA SER A 292 -9.41 -6.41 -24.10
C SER A 292 -9.53 -7.93 -24.26
N SER A 293 -8.51 -8.72 -23.86
CA SER A 293 -8.61 -10.19 -23.87
C SER A 293 -9.27 -10.75 -22.61
N THR A 294 -9.18 -10.06 -21.47
CA THR A 294 -9.72 -10.50 -20.17
C THR A 294 -11.04 -9.81 -19.80
N VAL A 295 -11.34 -8.67 -20.43
CA VAL A 295 -12.60 -7.93 -20.30
C VAL A 295 -13.27 -7.81 -21.66
N THR A 296 -14.51 -8.29 -21.78
CA THR A 296 -15.32 -8.20 -22.99
C THR A 296 -16.44 -7.20 -22.80
N ILE A 297 -16.65 -6.33 -23.79
CA ILE A 297 -17.74 -5.36 -23.79
C ILE A 297 -18.61 -5.61 -25.01
N ASP A 298 -19.87 -5.98 -24.78
CA ASP A 298 -20.88 -6.11 -25.81
C ASP A 298 -21.71 -4.80 -25.83
N SER A 299 -21.59 -4.00 -26.91
CA SER A 299 -22.32 -2.74 -27.07
C SER A 299 -22.56 -2.40 -28.54
N GLU A 300 -23.69 -1.74 -28.82
CA GLU A 300 -23.97 -1.12 -30.15
C GLU A 300 -23.20 0.19 -30.40
N LEU A 301 -22.46 0.71 -29.40
CA LEU A 301 -21.65 1.91 -29.54
C LEU A 301 -20.45 1.64 -30.47
N LYS A 302 -20.41 2.31 -31.63
CA LYS A 302 -19.35 2.13 -32.64
C LYS A 302 -17.98 2.58 -32.11
N GLY A 303 -16.93 1.85 -32.49
CA GLY A 303 -15.53 2.24 -32.24
C GLY A 303 -14.96 1.77 -30.89
N ASN A 304 -15.55 0.74 -30.29
CA ASN A 304 -15.16 0.17 -28.99
C ASN A 304 -14.67 -1.30 -29.08
N GLU A 305 -14.16 -1.73 -30.24
CA GLU A 305 -13.75 -3.12 -30.51
C GLU A 305 -12.42 -3.51 -29.84
N ASP A 306 -11.47 -2.57 -29.74
CA ASP A 306 -10.14 -2.78 -29.13
C ASP A 306 -9.81 -1.69 -28.09
N LEU A 307 -10.47 -1.77 -26.93
CA LEU A 307 -10.27 -0.81 -25.85
C LEU A 307 -8.95 -1.03 -25.11
N VAL A 308 -8.22 0.06 -24.90
CA VAL A 308 -6.99 0.07 -24.11
C VAL A 308 -7.35 0.30 -22.64
N TRP A 309 -6.93 -0.63 -21.78
CA TRP A 309 -7.08 -0.54 -20.33
C TRP A 309 -5.80 0.03 -19.72
N GLU A 310 -5.93 1.10 -18.94
CA GLU A 310 -4.80 1.75 -18.27
C GLU A 310 -4.94 1.60 -16.73
N PRO A 311 -3.85 1.26 -16.01
CA PRO A 311 -3.82 1.33 -14.56
C PRO A 311 -3.77 2.79 -14.09
N VAL A 312 -4.51 3.12 -13.03
CA VAL A 312 -4.66 4.51 -12.57
C VAL A 312 -3.39 5.10 -11.91
N LEU A 313 -2.72 4.37 -11.02
CA LEU A 313 -1.65 4.91 -10.14
C LEU A 313 -0.25 5.02 -10.79
N ASN A 314 0.04 4.24 -11.84
CA ASN A 314 1.29 4.38 -12.62
C ASN A 314 1.22 3.55 -13.91
N LYS A 315 1.44 4.17 -15.09
CA LYS A 315 1.48 3.46 -16.39
C LYS A 315 2.54 2.37 -16.46
N ASN A 316 3.58 2.44 -15.62
CA ASN A 316 4.65 1.45 -15.54
C ASN A 316 4.38 0.34 -14.52
N SER A 317 3.30 0.46 -13.71
CA SER A 317 2.91 -0.60 -12.80
C SER A 317 2.18 -1.70 -13.57
N LEU A 318 2.59 -2.95 -13.35
CA LEU A 318 1.92 -4.12 -13.90
C LEU A 318 0.63 -4.46 -13.14
N VAL A 319 0.39 -3.84 -11.97
CA VAL A 319 -0.77 -4.11 -11.09
C VAL A 319 -1.42 -2.81 -10.59
N SER A 320 -2.74 -2.81 -10.44
CA SER A 320 -3.52 -1.69 -9.89
C SER A 320 -4.83 -2.19 -9.30
N CYS A 321 -5.37 -1.50 -8.27
CA CYS A 321 -6.74 -1.74 -7.79
C CYS A 321 -7.77 -1.13 -8.76
N ALA A 322 -7.48 0.02 -9.37
CA ALA A 322 -8.36 0.70 -10.31
C ALA A 322 -7.80 0.65 -11.74
N TRP A 323 -8.64 0.24 -12.68
CA TRP A 323 -8.36 0.18 -14.11
C TRP A 323 -9.39 1.01 -14.86
N VAL A 324 -8.95 1.79 -15.84
CA VAL A 324 -9.82 2.66 -16.63
C VAL A 324 -9.62 2.43 -18.12
N THR A 325 -10.72 2.39 -18.86
CA THR A 325 -10.74 2.56 -20.31
C THR A 325 -11.71 3.66 -20.71
N HIS A 326 -11.68 4.13 -21.96
CA HIS A 326 -12.55 5.21 -22.43
C HIS A 326 -13.37 4.75 -23.63
N MET A 327 -14.69 4.68 -23.45
CA MET A 327 -15.63 4.29 -24.49
C MET A 327 -16.09 5.50 -25.31
N LYS A 328 -16.18 5.35 -26.62
CA LYS A 328 -16.65 6.40 -27.54
C LYS A 328 -18.16 6.29 -27.77
N TYR A 329 -18.82 7.43 -27.88
CA TYR A 329 -20.27 7.51 -28.14
C TYR A 329 -20.68 8.50 -29.24
N CYS A 330 -19.77 9.29 -29.80
CA CYS A 330 -20.08 10.15 -30.95
C CYS A 330 -20.07 9.36 -32.27
N SER A 331 -21.21 9.33 -32.98
CA SER A 331 -21.25 9.08 -34.43
C SER A 331 -21.37 10.42 -35.16
N SER A 332 -20.82 10.50 -36.37
CA SER A 332 -20.88 11.67 -37.26
C SER A 332 -22.27 11.96 -37.84
N GLU A 333 -23.33 11.39 -37.27
CA GLU A 333 -24.71 11.51 -37.73
C GLU A 333 -25.56 12.10 -36.59
N PRO A 334 -26.55 12.98 -36.87
CA PRO A 334 -27.40 13.54 -35.83
C PRO A 334 -28.22 12.43 -35.17
N ILE A 335 -27.87 12.08 -33.94
CA ILE A 335 -28.50 10.97 -33.22
C ILE A 335 -29.81 11.49 -32.59
N VAL A 336 -30.93 11.00 -33.09
CA VAL A 336 -32.21 10.96 -32.34
C VAL A 336 -31.95 10.24 -31.01
N ARG A 337 -32.40 10.79 -29.86
CA ARG A 337 -32.27 10.17 -28.52
C ARG A 337 -32.32 8.64 -28.62
N LYS A 338 -31.16 8.00 -28.50
CA LYS A 338 -31.02 6.54 -28.64
C LYS A 338 -30.43 5.98 -27.35
N GLU A 339 -31.02 4.88 -26.93
CA GLU A 339 -30.61 4.11 -25.77
C GLU A 339 -29.70 2.99 -26.25
N TYR A 340 -28.58 2.81 -25.55
CA TYR A 340 -27.60 1.79 -25.83
C TYR A 340 -27.40 0.95 -24.58
N GLU A 341 -27.74 -0.33 -24.63
CA GLU A 341 -27.38 -1.27 -23.59
C GLU A 341 -25.89 -1.64 -23.75
N VAL A 342 -25.16 -1.58 -22.65
CA VAL A 342 -23.75 -1.97 -22.59
C VAL A 342 -23.61 -3.09 -21.59
N LYS A 343 -23.05 -4.20 -22.04
CA LYS A 343 -22.83 -5.38 -21.21
C LYS A 343 -21.34 -5.63 -21.08
N VAL A 344 -20.85 -5.69 -19.84
CA VAL A 344 -19.42 -5.87 -19.51
C VAL A 344 -19.25 -7.21 -18.81
N ARG A 345 -18.31 -8.02 -19.31
CA ARG A 345 -17.91 -9.30 -18.72
C ARG A 345 -16.44 -9.26 -18.35
N VAL A 346 -16.12 -9.55 -17.09
CA VAL A 346 -14.77 -9.56 -16.54
C VAL A 346 -14.38 -11.00 -16.21
N GLY A 347 -13.19 -11.42 -16.63
CA GLY A 347 -12.67 -12.76 -16.34
C GLY A 347 -13.10 -13.85 -17.33
N ASN A 348 -13.48 -13.49 -18.57
CA ASN A 348 -13.86 -14.46 -19.61
C ASN A 348 -12.69 -15.37 -20.05
N SER A 349 -11.45 -14.90 -19.86
CA SER A 349 -10.23 -15.67 -20.09
C SER A 349 -9.32 -15.59 -18.87
N PRO A 350 -8.56 -16.66 -18.57
CA PRO A 350 -7.56 -16.62 -17.51
C PRO A 350 -6.48 -15.58 -17.88
N GLY A 351 -6.14 -14.70 -16.94
CA GLY A 351 -5.13 -13.68 -17.17
C GLY A 351 -5.11 -12.55 -16.14
N ILE A 352 -6.22 -12.30 -15.44
CA ILE A 352 -6.25 -11.36 -14.32
C ILE A 352 -5.68 -12.06 -13.08
N VAL A 353 -4.59 -11.53 -12.53
CA VAL A 353 -3.85 -12.11 -11.40
C VAL A 353 -3.57 -11.04 -10.36
N SER A 354 -3.77 -11.35 -9.09
CA SER A 354 -3.43 -10.45 -7.98
C SER A 354 -1.91 -10.28 -7.85
N SER A 355 -1.49 -9.22 -7.17
CA SER A 355 -0.09 -9.02 -6.77
C SER A 355 0.50 -10.18 -5.96
N ARG A 356 -0.34 -11.02 -5.34
CA ARG A 356 0.04 -12.23 -4.59
C ARG A 356 0.07 -13.51 -5.44
N GLY A 357 -0.27 -13.42 -6.73
CA GLY A 357 -0.24 -14.57 -7.66
C GLY A 357 -1.55 -15.34 -7.77
N SER A 358 -2.63 -14.89 -7.12
CA SER A 358 -3.94 -15.55 -7.17
C SER A 358 -4.71 -15.16 -8.42
N ASN A 359 -5.28 -16.14 -9.12
CA ASN A 359 -6.11 -15.88 -10.30
C ASN A 359 -7.47 -15.30 -9.91
N PHE A 360 -7.96 -14.34 -10.69
CA PHE A 360 -9.35 -13.93 -10.67
C PHE A 360 -10.21 -15.08 -11.23
N SER A 361 -11.01 -15.70 -10.38
CA SER A 361 -11.81 -16.89 -10.70
C SER A 361 -13.31 -16.63 -10.79
N ALA A 362 -13.77 -15.43 -10.38
CA ALA A 362 -15.17 -15.06 -10.43
C ALA A 362 -15.53 -14.55 -11.83
N HIS A 363 -16.37 -15.28 -12.58
CA HIS A 363 -16.97 -14.69 -13.77
C HIS A 363 -17.95 -13.60 -13.34
N CYS A 364 -17.61 -12.34 -13.61
CA CYS A 364 -18.43 -11.19 -13.24
C CYS A 364 -19.06 -10.59 -14.50
N GLU A 365 -20.37 -10.36 -14.46
CA GLU A 365 -21.13 -9.79 -15.56
C GLU A 365 -22.01 -8.66 -15.02
N PHE A 366 -21.93 -7.50 -15.66
CA PHE A 366 -22.84 -6.39 -15.36
C PHE A 366 -23.26 -5.64 -16.62
N PHE A 367 -24.38 -4.92 -16.51
CA PHE A 367 -24.94 -4.13 -17.60
C PHE A 367 -25.29 -2.73 -17.12
N PHE A 368 -25.31 -1.78 -18.05
CA PHE A 368 -25.81 -0.42 -17.83
C PHE A 368 -26.40 0.15 -19.12
N THR A 369 -27.23 1.17 -19.00
CA THR A 369 -27.89 1.84 -20.14
C THR A 369 -27.28 3.21 -20.37
N ALA A 370 -26.84 3.50 -21.59
CA ALA A 370 -26.36 4.82 -21.98
C ALA A 370 -27.37 5.53 -22.89
N HIS A 371 -27.85 6.69 -22.46
CA HIS A 371 -28.74 7.56 -23.22
C HIS A 371 -27.93 8.69 -23.85
N VAL A 372 -27.79 8.70 -25.18
CA VAL A 372 -27.05 9.76 -25.88
C VAL A 372 -28.00 10.89 -26.26
N HIS A 373 -27.70 12.09 -25.78
CA HIS A 373 -28.43 13.32 -26.09
C HIS A 373 -27.59 14.23 -27.00
N ASP A 374 -28.21 14.64 -28.11
CA ASP A 374 -27.68 15.68 -29.01
C ASP A 374 -28.39 17.00 -28.66
N ALA A 375 -27.65 18.07 -28.33
CA ALA A 375 -28.23 19.38 -28.09
C ALA A 375 -27.37 20.50 -28.66
N ALA A 376 -28.06 21.56 -29.09
CA ALA A 376 -27.51 22.71 -29.78
C ALA A 376 -26.50 23.50 -28.93
N VAL A 377 -25.49 24.02 -29.61
CA VAL A 377 -24.45 24.88 -29.05
C VAL A 377 -25.05 26.22 -28.64
N GLU A 378 -25.39 26.38 -27.37
CA GLU A 378 -25.41 27.70 -26.74
C GLU A 378 -24.17 27.84 -25.86
N ASN A 379 -23.43 28.93 -26.06
CA ASN A 379 -22.25 29.26 -25.28
C ASN A 379 -22.65 29.41 -23.81
N SER A 380 -22.42 28.40 -22.97
CA SER A 380 -22.46 28.60 -21.53
C SER A 380 -21.32 29.54 -21.17
N GLU A 381 -21.65 30.67 -20.54
CA GLU A 381 -20.63 31.51 -19.95
C GLU A 381 -19.88 30.68 -18.91
N GLU A 382 -18.55 30.62 -19.04
CA GLU A 382 -17.67 30.07 -18.02
C GLU A 382 -17.96 30.85 -16.72
N CYS A 383 -18.67 30.21 -15.78
CA CYS A 383 -19.03 30.75 -14.46
C CYS A 383 -18.09 30.19 -13.39
N ILE A 384 -17.77 31.01 -12.39
CA ILE A 384 -16.99 30.58 -11.23
C ILE A 384 -17.82 29.59 -10.39
N ILE A 385 -17.18 28.51 -9.92
CA ILE A 385 -17.84 27.56 -9.03
C ILE A 385 -17.89 28.15 -7.63
N SER A 386 -19.07 28.13 -7.02
CA SER A 386 -19.29 28.51 -5.63
C SER A 386 -19.56 27.28 -4.77
N TRP A 387 -18.95 27.26 -3.58
CA TRP A 387 -19.10 26.16 -2.62
C TRP A 387 -20.22 26.41 -1.59
N THR A 388 -20.88 27.56 -1.64
CA THR A 388 -21.86 27.97 -0.61
C THR A 388 -23.32 27.95 -1.08
N ASP A 389 -23.57 28.02 -2.38
CA ASP A 389 -24.91 28.12 -2.97
C ASP A 389 -25.05 27.18 -4.19
N GLY A 390 -26.26 27.06 -4.73
CA GLY A 390 -26.52 26.21 -5.89
C GLY A 390 -26.67 24.71 -5.60
N PHE A 391 -26.78 24.30 -4.33
CA PHE A 391 -26.93 22.91 -3.91
C PHE A 391 -28.37 22.56 -3.53
N ASP A 392 -28.89 21.48 -4.11
CA ASP A 392 -30.16 20.87 -3.73
C ASP A 392 -29.90 19.47 -3.13
N ILE A 393 -30.62 19.11 -2.07
CA ILE A 393 -30.46 17.81 -1.39
C ILE A 393 -30.91 16.67 -2.31
N TRP A 394 -30.14 15.58 -2.36
CA TRP A 394 -30.57 14.36 -3.05
C TRP A 394 -31.45 13.50 -2.14
N ASP A 395 -32.70 13.23 -2.53
CA ASP A 395 -33.60 12.38 -1.76
C ASP A 395 -33.15 10.91 -1.78
N ALA A 396 -32.99 10.30 -0.61
CA ALA A 396 -32.62 8.90 -0.42
C ALA A 396 -33.59 7.92 -1.09
N GLN A 397 -34.86 8.30 -1.24
CA GLN A 397 -35.90 7.47 -1.84
C GLN A 397 -36.01 7.64 -3.37
N SER A 398 -35.17 8.48 -3.96
CA SER A 398 -35.14 8.67 -5.42
C SER A 398 -34.70 7.38 -6.11
N GLU A 399 -35.49 6.91 -7.09
CA GLU A 399 -35.12 5.82 -8.00
C GLU A 399 -33.76 6.08 -8.69
N ASP A 400 -33.43 7.36 -8.91
CA ASP A 400 -32.19 7.79 -9.56
C ASP A 400 -30.97 7.45 -8.70
N LEU A 401 -31.05 7.66 -7.37
CA LEU A 401 -29.94 7.37 -6.47
C LEU A 401 -29.64 5.87 -6.41
N ASN A 402 -30.68 5.04 -6.37
CA ASN A 402 -30.55 3.59 -6.38
C ASN A 402 -29.93 3.08 -7.70
N SER A 403 -30.22 3.74 -8.82
CA SER A 403 -29.60 3.40 -10.10
C SER A 403 -28.11 3.75 -10.16
N LEU A 404 -27.65 4.76 -9.40
CA LEU A 404 -26.26 5.26 -9.45
C LEU A 404 -25.33 4.58 -8.45
N VAL A 405 -25.91 4.10 -7.36
CA VAL A 405 -25.18 3.60 -6.19
C VAL A 405 -25.53 2.14 -6.00
N THR A 406 -24.78 1.27 -6.67
CA THR A 406 -24.81 -0.17 -6.38
C THR A 406 -23.65 -0.44 -5.42
N LEU A 407 -23.96 -0.70 -4.15
CA LEU A 407 -22.96 -0.99 -3.10
C LEU A 407 -22.54 -2.46 -3.06
N ASP A 408 -23.05 -3.28 -3.97
CA ASP A 408 -22.88 -4.72 -3.91
C ASP A 408 -21.58 -5.18 -4.54
N GLN A 409 -20.89 -6.04 -3.81
CA GLN A 409 -19.79 -6.84 -4.33
C GLN A 409 -20.35 -7.81 -5.38
N LEU A 410 -20.00 -7.59 -6.65
CA LEU A 410 -20.39 -8.45 -7.76
C LEU A 410 -19.55 -9.74 -7.75
N ASN A 411 -19.73 -10.61 -6.75
CA ASN A 411 -18.92 -11.81 -6.59
C ASN A 411 -19.73 -13.08 -6.31
N ALA A 412 -19.15 -14.21 -6.72
CA ALA A 412 -19.69 -15.56 -6.59
C ALA A 412 -19.81 -16.00 -5.12
N GLU A 413 -20.71 -16.97 -4.86
CA GLU A 413 -20.94 -17.62 -3.56
C GLU A 413 -19.62 -18.07 -2.91
N MET A 414 -19.11 -17.25 -2.00
CA MET A 414 -17.95 -17.56 -1.19
C MET A 414 -18.39 -18.18 0.14
N ASP A 415 -17.64 -19.17 0.62
CA ASP A 415 -17.84 -19.71 1.97
C ASP A 415 -17.29 -18.74 3.04
N LEU A 416 -18.02 -17.63 3.22
CA LEU A 416 -17.75 -16.61 4.24
C LEU A 416 -18.19 -17.06 5.63
N LYS A 417 -18.92 -18.17 5.76
CA LYS A 417 -19.58 -18.58 7.00
C LYS A 417 -18.59 -18.84 8.13
N TRP A 418 -17.52 -19.58 7.85
CA TRP A 418 -16.52 -19.87 8.87
C TRP A 418 -15.75 -18.61 9.29
N ARG A 419 -15.49 -17.69 8.35
CA ARG A 419 -14.80 -16.41 8.63
C ARG A 419 -15.66 -15.51 9.52
N GLN A 420 -16.94 -15.36 9.17
CA GLN A 420 -17.92 -14.62 9.98
C GLN A 420 -18.04 -15.21 11.38
N LYS A 421 -18.07 -16.54 11.50
CA LYS A 421 -18.10 -17.24 12.80
C LYS A 421 -16.84 -16.95 13.62
N ALA A 422 -15.65 -17.12 13.03
CA ALA A 422 -14.38 -16.87 13.72
C ALA A 422 -14.27 -15.41 14.20
N LEU A 423 -14.66 -14.45 13.36
CA LEU A 423 -14.70 -13.03 13.75
C LEU A 423 -15.66 -12.77 14.92
N ALA A 424 -16.84 -13.38 14.92
CA ALA A 424 -17.80 -13.23 16.01
C ALA A 424 -17.28 -13.80 17.35
N GLU A 425 -16.64 -14.97 17.30
CA GLU A 425 -16.00 -15.60 18.48
C GLU A 425 -14.85 -14.73 19.02
N GLU A 426 -14.00 -14.19 18.14
CA GLU A 426 -12.92 -13.28 18.53
C GLU A 426 -13.44 -11.96 19.11
N VAL A 427 -14.47 -11.34 18.52
CA VAL A 427 -15.07 -10.10 19.05
C VAL A 427 -15.57 -10.32 20.48
N GLU A 428 -16.26 -11.43 20.74
CA GLU A 428 -16.75 -11.76 22.08
C GLU A 428 -15.59 -11.99 23.06
N CYS A 429 -14.54 -12.69 22.63
CA CYS A 429 -13.35 -12.93 23.43
C CYS A 429 -12.67 -11.62 23.86
N PHE A 430 -12.45 -10.69 22.92
CA PHE A 430 -11.73 -9.44 23.19
C PHE A 430 -12.58 -8.36 23.88
N ARG A 431 -13.91 -8.46 23.84
CA ARG A 431 -14.80 -7.61 24.67
C ARG A 431 -14.63 -7.88 26.17
N GLN A 432 -14.23 -9.09 26.55
CA GLN A 432 -14.05 -9.48 27.94
C GLN A 432 -12.66 -9.10 28.48
N LEU A 433 -11.74 -8.68 27.61
CA LEU A 433 -10.39 -8.30 28.01
C LEU A 433 -10.37 -6.97 28.77
N SER A 434 -9.44 -6.83 29.71
CA SER A 434 -9.18 -5.59 30.45
C SER A 434 -8.86 -4.40 29.51
N ASP A 435 -9.00 -3.19 30.03
CA ASP A 435 -8.89 -1.88 29.33
C ASP A 435 -7.48 -1.55 28.80
N SER A 436 -6.84 -2.48 28.11
CA SER A 436 -5.51 -2.32 27.52
C SER A 436 -5.58 -1.60 26.18
N LYS A 437 -4.56 -0.80 25.88
CA LYS A 437 -4.44 -0.10 24.60
C LYS A 437 -4.47 -1.06 23.40
N ILE A 438 -3.73 -2.17 23.49
CA ILE A 438 -3.64 -3.12 22.38
C ILE A 438 -4.95 -3.90 22.23
N GLY A 439 -5.61 -4.25 23.34
CA GLY A 439 -6.94 -4.85 23.35
C GLY A 439 -7.99 -3.97 22.65
N LYS A 440 -8.07 -2.67 22.97
CA LYS A 440 -8.98 -1.72 22.28
C LYS A 440 -8.70 -1.64 20.78
N LEU A 441 -7.43 -1.58 20.38
CA LEU A 441 -7.05 -1.55 18.98
C LEU A 441 -7.41 -2.84 18.26
N THR A 442 -7.20 -4.00 18.89
CA THR A 442 -7.58 -5.31 18.34
C THR A 442 -9.10 -5.42 18.21
N LEU A 443 -9.87 -5.02 19.22
CA LEU A 443 -11.33 -5.00 19.16
C LEU A 443 -11.84 -4.08 18.04
N ALA A 444 -11.29 -2.87 17.90
CA ALA A 444 -11.67 -1.96 16.82
C ALA A 444 -11.39 -2.56 15.42
N ARG A 445 -10.30 -3.31 15.26
CA ARG A 445 -9.96 -4.02 14.01
C ARG A 445 -10.90 -5.19 13.74
N LEU A 446 -11.21 -5.99 14.77
CA LEU A 446 -12.15 -7.11 14.66
C LEU A 446 -13.56 -6.62 14.29
N LEU A 447 -14.05 -5.57 14.93
CA LEU A 447 -15.34 -4.97 14.61
C LEU A 447 -15.36 -4.41 13.18
N MET A 448 -14.29 -3.71 12.75
CA MET A 448 -14.15 -3.27 11.35
C MET A 448 -14.17 -4.43 10.35
N ALA A 449 -13.52 -5.55 10.68
CA ALA A 449 -13.52 -6.75 9.85
C ALA A 449 -14.92 -7.39 9.78
N SER A 450 -15.63 -7.47 10.90
CA SER A 450 -17.01 -7.96 10.97
C SER A 450 -17.96 -7.11 10.12
N GLU A 451 -17.82 -5.79 10.16
CA GLU A 451 -18.61 -4.87 9.33
C GLU A 451 -18.33 -5.05 7.83
N ALA A 452 -17.07 -5.27 7.44
CA ALA A 452 -16.72 -5.53 6.05
C ALA A 452 -17.25 -6.87 5.52
N MET A 453 -17.43 -7.85 6.42
CA MET A 453 -17.89 -9.22 6.10
C MET A 453 -19.42 -9.38 6.24
N ALA A 454 -20.12 -8.37 6.73
CA ALA A 454 -21.57 -8.41 6.92
C ALA A 454 -22.30 -8.42 5.56
N SER A 455 -23.03 -9.49 5.29
CA SER A 455 -23.86 -9.64 4.08
C SER A 455 -25.28 -9.10 4.24
N ASP A 456 -25.75 -8.89 5.48
CA ASP A 456 -27.11 -8.46 5.79
C ASP A 456 -27.16 -6.95 6.04
N ASP A 457 -27.93 -6.23 5.22
CA ASP A 457 -28.14 -4.79 5.34
C ASP A 457 -28.75 -4.38 6.69
N ALA A 458 -29.44 -5.29 7.40
CA ALA A 458 -29.98 -5.03 8.73
C ALA A 458 -28.91 -5.02 9.83
N VAL A 459 -27.77 -5.67 9.59
CA VAL A 459 -26.64 -5.77 10.55
C VAL A 459 -25.53 -4.78 10.19
N LYS A 460 -25.45 -4.34 8.92
CA LYS A 460 -24.48 -3.35 8.45
C LYS A 460 -24.59 -2.04 9.23
N GLY A 461 -23.50 -1.69 9.90
CA GLY A 461 -23.31 -0.46 10.63
C GLY A 461 -23.65 -0.50 12.11
N ALA A 462 -23.95 -1.68 12.67
CA ALA A 462 -24.24 -1.86 14.09
C ALA A 462 -23.05 -1.47 15.00
N HIS A 463 -21.81 -1.65 14.53
CA HIS A 463 -20.61 -1.48 15.35
C HIS A 463 -19.87 -0.17 15.12
N TYR A 464 -20.23 0.66 14.14
CA TYR A 464 -19.44 1.87 13.85
C TYR A 464 -19.37 2.85 15.01
N GLU A 465 -20.41 3.02 15.82
CA GLU A 465 -20.33 3.90 17.00
C GLU A 465 -19.34 3.38 18.05
N GLU A 466 -19.32 2.07 18.28
CA GLU A 466 -18.35 1.40 19.15
C GLU A 466 -16.93 1.57 18.61
N ILE A 467 -16.73 1.34 17.30
CA ILE A 467 -15.43 1.49 16.62
C ILE A 467 -14.90 2.91 16.74
N LEU A 468 -15.74 3.92 16.46
CA LEU A 468 -15.34 5.33 16.53
C LEU A 468 -14.98 5.72 17.98
N GLN A 469 -15.76 5.26 18.96
CA GLN A 469 -15.44 5.49 20.37
C GLN A 469 -14.11 4.83 20.78
N LEU A 470 -13.84 3.59 20.33
CA LEU A 470 -12.56 2.91 20.59
C LEU A 470 -11.37 3.70 20.04
N TYR A 471 -11.47 4.27 18.83
CA TYR A 471 -10.40 5.12 18.29
C TYR A 471 -10.26 6.45 19.03
N ASN A 472 -11.36 7.04 19.51
CA ASN A 472 -11.31 8.23 20.37
C ASN A 472 -10.58 7.94 21.69
N ASP A 473 -10.88 6.81 22.33
CA ASP A 473 -10.19 6.35 23.53
C ASP A 473 -8.69 6.13 23.26
N LEU A 474 -8.35 5.48 22.14
CA LEU A 474 -6.95 5.23 21.75
C LEU A 474 -6.17 6.53 21.52
N MET A 475 -6.79 7.53 20.87
CA MET A 475 -6.19 8.86 20.71
C MET A 475 -5.90 9.54 22.06
N ALA A 476 -6.73 9.31 23.07
CA ALA A 476 -6.52 9.83 24.42
C ALA A 476 -5.47 9.03 25.22
N LEU A 477 -5.42 7.71 25.04
CA LEU A 477 -4.53 6.81 25.77
C LEU A 477 -3.08 6.80 25.23
N ASP A 478 -2.90 7.01 23.93
CA ASP A 478 -1.59 6.98 23.28
C ASP A 478 -1.42 8.13 22.28
N SER A 479 -1.05 9.29 22.83
CA SER A 479 -0.79 10.51 22.08
C SER A 479 0.36 10.36 21.08
N SER A 480 1.29 9.42 21.30
CA SER A 480 2.43 9.23 20.38
C SER A 480 1.99 8.64 19.04
N HIS A 481 0.86 7.93 19.00
CA HIS A 481 0.25 7.36 17.79
C HIS A 481 -1.08 8.05 17.41
N TYR A 482 -1.32 9.26 17.91
CA TYR A 482 -2.56 10.01 17.67
C TYR A 482 -2.97 10.03 16.20
N GLN A 483 -2.05 10.38 15.30
CA GLN A 483 -2.33 10.47 13.86
C GLN A 483 -2.76 9.12 13.28
N TYR A 484 -2.13 8.02 13.69
CA TYR A 484 -2.52 6.69 13.21
C TYR A 484 -3.97 6.35 13.62
N TYR A 485 -4.36 6.63 14.87
CA TYR A 485 -5.72 6.39 15.32
C TYR A 485 -6.73 7.33 14.67
N LYS A 486 -6.35 8.59 14.45
CA LYS A 486 -7.16 9.59 13.75
C LYS A 486 -7.43 9.21 12.30
N ASP A 487 -6.42 8.66 11.61
CA ASP A 487 -6.56 8.11 10.27
C ASP A 487 -7.53 6.92 10.27
N LYS A 488 -7.37 5.98 11.21
CA LYS A 488 -8.26 4.81 11.34
C LYS A 488 -9.69 5.20 11.71
N HIS A 489 -9.87 6.20 12.57
CA HIS A 489 -11.18 6.79 12.86
C HIS A 489 -11.83 7.37 11.60
N SER A 490 -11.06 8.09 10.77
CA SER A 490 -11.56 8.67 9.51
C SER A 490 -12.00 7.58 8.53
N VAL A 491 -11.22 6.50 8.42
CA VAL A 491 -11.58 5.31 7.62
C VAL A 491 -12.88 4.68 8.13
N ALA A 492 -13.00 4.42 9.43
CA ALA A 492 -14.22 3.86 10.02
C ALA A 492 -15.44 4.76 9.80
N PHE A 493 -15.26 6.08 9.92
CA PHE A 493 -16.34 7.04 9.70
C PHE A 493 -16.81 7.04 8.23
N LEU A 494 -15.89 7.03 7.27
CA LEU A 494 -16.26 6.97 5.84
C LEU A 494 -16.89 5.63 5.46
N HIS A 495 -16.46 4.53 6.07
CA HIS A 495 -17.13 3.24 5.93
C HIS A 495 -18.57 3.30 6.46
N LYS A 496 -18.84 3.98 7.58
CA LYS A 496 -20.19 4.24 8.11
C LYS A 496 -21.03 5.12 7.19
N VAL A 497 -20.43 6.16 6.60
CA VAL A 497 -21.13 7.03 5.63
C VAL A 497 -21.52 6.24 4.37
N THR A 498 -20.64 5.33 3.92
CA THR A 498 -20.83 4.54 2.70
C THR A 498 -21.37 3.13 2.95
N SER A 499 -21.89 2.84 4.16
CA SER A 499 -22.42 1.51 4.49
C SER A 499 -23.81 1.28 3.93
N SER A 500 -24.59 2.34 3.74
CA SER A 500 -25.94 2.30 3.18
C SER A 500 -26.23 3.55 2.34
N ILE A 501 -27.15 3.41 1.40
CA ILE A 501 -27.63 4.52 0.55
C ILE A 501 -28.25 5.62 1.42
N GLU A 502 -28.99 5.25 2.48
CA GLU A 502 -29.59 6.22 3.40
C GLU A 502 -28.51 7.07 4.10
N SER A 503 -27.44 6.46 4.61
CA SER A 503 -26.34 7.17 5.27
C SER A 503 -25.60 8.09 4.29
N LEU A 504 -25.33 7.59 3.07
CA LEU A 504 -24.64 8.33 2.02
C LEU A 504 -25.45 9.52 1.50
N SER A 505 -26.76 9.35 1.31
CA SER A 505 -27.67 10.38 0.78
C SER A 505 -27.65 11.68 1.58
N ARG A 506 -27.41 11.61 2.90
CA ARG A 506 -27.30 12.79 3.79
C ARG A 506 -26.14 13.71 3.43
N HIS A 507 -25.18 13.21 2.65
CA HIS A 507 -24.00 13.93 2.20
C HIS A 507 -24.03 14.19 0.68
N LEU A 508 -25.07 13.76 -0.03
CA LEU A 508 -25.20 13.90 -1.48
C LEU A 508 -26.11 15.07 -1.86
N PHE A 509 -25.62 15.86 -2.82
CA PHE A 509 -26.27 17.07 -3.32
C PHE A 509 -26.19 17.11 -4.85
N ARG A 510 -27.13 17.85 -5.45
CA ARG A 510 -27.08 18.25 -6.86
C ARG A 510 -26.63 19.69 -6.96
N TYR A 511 -25.62 19.96 -7.78
CA TYR A 511 -25.18 21.33 -8.05
C TYR A 511 -25.81 21.87 -9.34
N ARG A 512 -26.68 22.87 -9.22
CA ARG A 512 -27.53 23.38 -10.32
C ARG A 512 -26.74 24.01 -11.46
N ASP A 513 -25.71 24.79 -11.14
CA ASP A 513 -25.12 25.74 -12.10
C ASP A 513 -24.13 25.09 -13.09
N MET A 514 -24.00 23.75 -13.08
CA MET A 514 -23.16 22.96 -14.00
C MET A 514 -23.80 21.61 -14.36
N ASN A 515 -24.95 21.61 -15.02
CA ASN A 515 -25.59 20.36 -15.50
C ASN A 515 -25.95 19.35 -14.39
N ASN A 516 -26.32 19.83 -13.20
CA ASN A 516 -26.75 18.98 -12.07
C ASN A 516 -25.67 17.97 -11.63
N LEU A 517 -24.41 18.40 -11.45
CA LEU A 517 -23.32 17.53 -11.01
C LEU A 517 -23.67 16.80 -9.71
N VAL A 518 -23.21 15.55 -9.60
CA VAL A 518 -23.29 14.79 -8.35
C VAL A 518 -22.22 15.30 -7.38
N CYS A 519 -22.66 15.97 -6.32
CA CYS A 519 -21.81 16.53 -5.31
C CYS A 519 -21.85 15.70 -4.02
N LEU A 520 -20.69 15.26 -3.54
CA LEU A 520 -20.53 14.67 -2.21
C LEU A 520 -19.89 15.69 -1.27
N ARG A 521 -20.57 16.05 -0.19
CA ARG A 521 -20.10 17.00 0.81
C ARG A 521 -19.71 16.30 2.11
N LEU A 522 -18.41 16.27 2.38
CA LEU A 522 -17.77 15.66 3.53
C LEU A 522 -16.97 16.70 4.34
N ASN A 523 -17.45 17.94 4.35
CA ASN A 523 -16.81 19.07 5.03
C ASN A 523 -17.13 19.09 6.53
N ASN A 524 -16.22 19.62 7.36
CA ASN A 524 -16.38 19.72 8.82
C ASN A 524 -16.56 18.38 9.55
N LEU A 525 -15.95 17.31 9.05
CA LEU A 525 -16.06 15.95 9.61
C LEU A 525 -14.81 15.52 10.40
N SER A 526 -13.82 16.41 10.53
CA SER A 526 -12.54 16.12 11.19
C SER A 526 -11.82 14.91 10.58
N LEU A 527 -11.91 14.74 9.25
CA LEU A 527 -11.29 13.66 8.50
C LEU A 527 -9.79 13.93 8.32
N SER A 528 -8.95 12.92 8.56
CA SER A 528 -7.50 13.00 8.35
C SER A 528 -7.01 12.13 7.19
N ARG A 529 -7.84 11.18 6.77
CA ARG A 529 -7.59 10.26 5.66
C ARG A 529 -8.88 9.99 4.89
N ILE A 530 -8.75 9.83 3.56
CA ILE A 530 -9.83 9.45 2.65
C ILE A 530 -9.92 7.92 2.58
N ALA A 531 -11.13 7.39 2.43
CA ALA A 531 -11.42 5.95 2.33
C ALA A 531 -12.72 5.72 1.55
N SER A 532 -13.03 4.44 1.29
CA SER A 532 -14.23 4.01 0.58
C SER A 532 -14.37 4.56 -0.84
N VAL A 533 -13.24 4.87 -1.50
CA VAL A 533 -13.23 5.45 -2.85
C VAL A 533 -13.85 4.50 -3.88
N GLU A 534 -13.72 3.20 -3.66
CA GLU A 534 -14.36 2.16 -4.48
C GLU A 534 -15.88 2.33 -4.54
N LYS A 535 -16.51 2.91 -3.52
CA LYS A 535 -17.97 3.15 -3.49
C LYS A 535 -18.37 4.53 -4.02
N LEU A 536 -17.41 5.38 -4.38
CA LEU A 536 -17.61 6.80 -4.68
C LEU A 536 -17.17 7.18 -6.11
N LEU A 537 -16.96 6.20 -6.99
CA LEU A 537 -16.46 6.39 -8.36
C LEU A 537 -17.36 7.31 -9.22
N PHE A 538 -18.64 7.44 -8.86
CA PHE A 538 -19.64 8.26 -9.57
C PHE A 538 -19.58 9.76 -9.23
N VAL A 539 -18.85 10.16 -8.19
CA VAL A 539 -18.84 11.55 -7.68
C VAL A 539 -18.10 12.49 -8.66
N GLN A 540 -18.74 13.62 -8.96
CA GLN A 540 -18.21 14.63 -9.88
C GLN A 540 -17.73 15.90 -9.16
N MET A 541 -18.31 16.21 -8.00
CA MET A 541 -17.90 17.33 -7.15
C MET A 541 -17.71 16.84 -5.72
N LEU A 542 -16.54 17.11 -5.13
CA LEU A 542 -16.20 16.62 -3.79
C LEU A 542 -15.78 17.79 -2.90
N ASP A 543 -16.55 18.02 -1.83
CA ASP A 543 -16.23 19.02 -0.81
C ASP A 543 -15.64 18.32 0.42
N LEU A 544 -14.33 18.46 0.62
CA LEU A 544 -13.57 17.98 1.77
C LEU A 544 -13.04 19.14 2.62
N SER A 545 -13.63 20.33 2.50
CA SER A 545 -13.18 21.51 3.22
C SER A 545 -13.32 21.37 4.74
N HIS A 546 -12.51 22.12 5.50
CA HIS A 546 -12.56 22.14 6.97
C HIS A 546 -12.37 20.75 7.60
N ASN A 547 -11.31 20.06 7.20
CA ASN A 547 -10.91 18.76 7.72
C ASN A 547 -9.43 18.80 8.17
N GLU A 548 -8.83 17.64 8.39
CA GLU A 548 -7.46 17.46 8.87
C GLU A 548 -6.62 16.66 7.86
N LEU A 549 -6.97 16.70 6.57
CA LEU A 549 -6.30 15.92 5.53
C LEU A 549 -4.88 16.42 5.28
N HIS A 550 -3.96 15.48 5.08
CA HIS A 550 -2.56 15.77 4.76
C HIS A 550 -2.19 15.40 3.32
N SER A 551 -3.02 14.60 2.64
CA SER A 551 -2.76 14.01 1.31
C SER A 551 -4.07 13.71 0.59
N THR A 552 -4.01 13.65 -0.74
CA THR A 552 -5.14 13.25 -1.62
C THR A 552 -5.04 11.80 -2.09
N GLU A 553 -4.18 10.97 -1.48
CA GLU A 553 -4.05 9.54 -1.77
C GLU A 553 -5.41 8.83 -1.80
N GLY A 554 -5.65 8.02 -2.84
CA GLY A 554 -6.90 7.31 -3.10
C GLY A 554 -7.80 8.04 -4.10
N LEU A 555 -7.76 9.38 -4.17
CA LEU A 555 -8.63 10.15 -5.09
C LEU A 555 -8.36 9.89 -6.56
N GLU A 556 -7.20 9.34 -6.91
CA GLU A 556 -6.86 8.97 -8.28
C GLU A 556 -7.90 8.03 -8.92
N ALA A 557 -8.63 7.21 -8.16
CA ALA A 557 -9.65 6.31 -8.74
C ALA A 557 -10.93 7.04 -9.17
N MET A 558 -11.17 8.28 -8.72
CA MET A 558 -12.37 9.07 -9.01
C MET A 558 -12.27 9.78 -10.37
N GLN A 559 -12.29 9.02 -11.46
CA GLN A 559 -12.03 9.53 -12.82
C GLN A 559 -13.11 10.48 -13.38
N LEU A 560 -14.20 10.72 -12.63
CA LEU A 560 -15.24 11.70 -12.95
C LEU A 560 -15.10 13.03 -12.20
N LEU A 561 -14.20 13.07 -11.22
CA LEU A 561 -14.07 14.22 -10.34
C LEU A 561 -13.62 15.45 -11.14
N THR A 562 -14.50 16.46 -11.15
CA THR A 562 -14.36 17.71 -11.90
C THR A 562 -14.08 18.88 -10.96
N CYS A 563 -14.68 18.89 -9.78
CA CYS A 563 -14.53 19.95 -8.78
C CYS A 563 -14.11 19.36 -7.44
N LEU A 564 -13.02 19.86 -6.85
CA LEU A 564 -12.50 19.40 -5.57
C LEU A 564 -12.22 20.58 -4.63
N ASN A 565 -12.84 20.57 -3.45
CA ASN A 565 -12.53 21.50 -2.37
C ASN A 565 -11.73 20.80 -1.25
N LEU A 566 -10.51 21.25 -1.03
CA LEU A 566 -9.61 20.86 0.05
C LEU A 566 -9.25 22.04 0.94
N SER A 567 -10.00 23.14 0.89
CA SER A 567 -9.73 24.32 1.72
C SER A 567 -9.76 23.99 3.21
N HIS A 568 -8.99 24.73 4.01
CA HIS A 568 -8.93 24.53 5.45
C HIS A 568 -8.58 23.07 5.86
N ASN A 569 -7.48 22.54 5.33
CA ASN A 569 -6.91 21.25 5.68
C ASN A 569 -5.45 21.38 6.20
N ARG A 570 -4.71 20.28 6.26
CA ARG A 570 -3.32 20.19 6.76
C ARG A 570 -2.31 19.80 5.67
N ILE A 571 -2.60 20.10 4.41
CA ILE A 571 -1.71 19.81 3.28
C ILE A 571 -0.49 20.74 3.35
N ARG A 572 0.72 20.17 3.35
CA ARG A 572 1.98 20.92 3.58
C ARG A 572 2.81 21.17 2.31
N ASN A 573 2.57 20.42 1.26
CA ASN A 573 3.40 20.42 0.04
C ASN A 573 2.56 19.97 -1.16
N PHE A 574 3.03 20.27 -2.38
CA PHE A 574 2.33 19.82 -3.59
C PHE A 574 2.51 18.33 -3.83
N SER A 575 3.59 17.70 -3.35
CA SER A 575 3.76 16.23 -3.49
C SER A 575 2.64 15.43 -2.83
N ALA A 576 1.99 15.97 -1.80
CA ALA A 576 0.79 15.40 -1.19
C ALA A 576 -0.46 15.43 -2.10
N LEU A 577 -0.40 16.16 -3.22
CA LEU A 577 -1.43 16.28 -4.26
C LEU A 577 -1.14 15.43 -5.50
N ASP A 578 -0.09 14.59 -5.48
CA ASP A 578 0.39 13.84 -6.65
C ASP A 578 -0.70 12.95 -7.29
N SER A 579 -1.59 12.37 -6.49
CA SER A 579 -2.71 11.57 -6.99
C SER A 579 -3.65 12.33 -7.94
N LEU A 580 -3.79 13.65 -7.75
CA LEU A 580 -4.68 14.46 -8.59
C LEU A 580 -4.22 14.53 -10.05
N ARG A 581 -2.93 14.29 -10.33
CA ARG A 581 -2.38 14.23 -11.70
C ARG A 581 -3.03 13.12 -12.53
N HIS A 582 -3.60 12.12 -11.86
CA HIS A 582 -4.28 10.99 -12.49
C HIS A 582 -5.79 11.25 -12.70
N VAL A 583 -6.34 12.35 -12.18
CA VAL A 583 -7.76 12.73 -12.31
C VAL A 583 -7.93 13.67 -13.50
N ARG A 584 -8.09 13.10 -14.71
CA ARG A 584 -8.07 13.86 -15.99
C ARG A 584 -9.20 14.87 -16.16
N GLN A 585 -10.30 14.69 -15.43
CA GLN A 585 -11.48 15.54 -15.52
C GLN A 585 -11.44 16.73 -14.57
N LEU A 586 -10.46 16.83 -13.68
CA LEU A 586 -10.39 17.92 -12.72
C LEU A 586 -10.27 19.27 -13.43
N ARG A 587 -11.17 20.21 -13.10
CA ARG A 587 -11.23 21.57 -13.63
C ARG A 587 -11.21 22.63 -12.54
N VAL A 588 -11.74 22.32 -11.35
CA VAL A 588 -11.76 23.24 -10.22
C VAL A 588 -11.06 22.60 -9.04
N LEU A 589 -10.07 23.29 -8.48
CA LEU A 589 -9.35 22.87 -7.29
C LEU A 589 -9.24 24.04 -6.30
N ASP A 590 -9.77 23.85 -5.11
CA ASP A 590 -9.55 24.76 -3.99
C ASP A 590 -8.64 24.09 -2.96
N VAL A 591 -7.44 24.63 -2.77
CA VAL A 591 -6.46 24.21 -1.75
C VAL A 591 -6.15 25.37 -0.80
N SER A 592 -7.01 26.39 -0.74
CA SER A 592 -6.84 27.56 0.10
C SER A 592 -6.75 27.21 1.59
N HIS A 593 -6.14 28.08 2.38
CA HIS A 593 -6.03 27.92 3.83
C HIS A 593 -5.46 26.55 4.28
N ASN A 594 -4.43 26.07 3.58
CA ASN A 594 -3.62 24.92 3.97
C ASN A 594 -2.25 25.39 4.48
N HIS A 595 -1.28 24.48 4.58
CA HIS A 595 0.08 24.74 5.09
C HIS A 595 1.13 24.61 3.98
N ILE A 596 0.72 24.78 2.71
CA ILE A 596 1.60 24.60 1.56
C ILE A 596 2.70 25.66 1.60
N GLY A 597 3.96 25.22 1.57
CA GLY A 597 5.13 26.08 1.60
C GLY A 597 5.75 26.30 3.00
N GLU A 598 5.17 25.73 4.06
CA GLU A 598 5.75 25.80 5.42
C GLU A 598 7.09 25.05 5.51
N HIS A 599 7.28 24.00 4.70
CA HIS A 599 8.51 23.22 4.64
C HIS A 599 8.95 23.01 3.18
N SER A 600 10.26 23.15 2.93
CA SER A 600 10.86 22.96 1.60
C SER A 600 11.01 21.49 1.20
N VAL A 601 10.81 20.56 2.13
CA VAL A 601 10.90 19.11 1.92
C VAL A 601 9.69 18.48 2.59
N ASP A 602 9.03 17.59 1.87
CA ASP A 602 8.02 16.71 2.44
C ASP A 602 8.67 15.75 3.45
N THR A 603 8.65 16.10 4.74
CA THR A 603 9.12 15.22 5.83
C THR A 603 8.13 14.09 6.13
N THR A 604 6.91 14.17 5.58
CA THR A 604 5.90 13.11 5.65
C THR A 604 6.03 12.09 4.51
N ARG A 605 7.05 12.22 3.66
CA ARG A 605 7.38 11.32 2.53
C ARG A 605 7.61 9.85 2.91
N TYR A 606 7.83 9.53 4.19
CA TYR A 606 7.88 8.15 4.68
C TYR A 606 6.50 7.55 5.01
N LEU A 607 5.45 8.37 5.06
CA LEU A 607 4.07 7.96 5.30
C LEU A 607 3.28 7.74 4.00
N CYS A 608 3.77 8.27 2.86
CA CYS A 608 3.16 8.13 1.54
C CYS A 608 4.20 7.63 0.53
N SER A 609 3.87 6.56 -0.21
CA SER A 609 4.69 6.06 -1.31
C SER A 609 4.60 7.01 -2.51
N SER A 610 5.46 8.04 -2.58
CA SER A 610 5.52 8.90 -3.76
C SER A 610 6.53 8.34 -4.80
N PRO A 611 6.15 8.18 -6.09
CA PRO A 611 7.03 7.75 -7.17
C PRO A 611 8.20 8.72 -7.47
N LEU A 612 8.20 9.91 -6.82
CA LEU A 612 9.14 11.00 -7.02
C LEU A 612 10.60 10.68 -6.67
N SER A 613 10.93 9.47 -6.21
CA SER A 613 12.34 9.11 -5.94
C SER A 613 13.11 8.67 -7.19
N ASN A 614 12.43 8.23 -8.27
CA ASN A 614 13.08 7.60 -9.42
C ASN A 614 12.51 7.98 -10.81
N SER A 615 11.58 8.93 -10.93
CA SER A 615 11.17 9.39 -12.27
C SER A 615 12.33 10.12 -12.93
N GLU A 616 12.74 9.71 -14.14
CA GLU A 616 13.67 10.51 -14.96
C GLU A 616 12.92 11.75 -15.45
N TRP A 617 13.30 12.93 -14.95
CA TRP A 617 12.68 14.19 -15.36
C TRP A 617 13.30 14.67 -16.66
N THR A 618 12.51 14.70 -17.73
CA THR A 618 12.82 15.48 -18.93
C THR A 618 12.18 16.87 -18.80
N GLN A 619 13.00 17.93 -18.83
CA GLN A 619 12.51 19.31 -18.86
C GLN A 619 11.79 19.58 -20.19
N ASP A 620 10.54 20.04 -20.11
CA ASP A 620 9.79 20.59 -21.24
C ASP A 620 10.25 22.03 -21.56
N GLU A 621 9.66 22.66 -22.58
CA GLU A 621 10.02 24.03 -23.00
C GLU A 621 9.82 25.08 -21.90
N ILE A 622 8.81 24.92 -21.04
CA ILE A 622 8.54 25.80 -19.90
C ILE A 622 9.65 25.63 -18.85
N GLY A 623 10.04 24.38 -18.59
CA GLY A 623 11.19 24.02 -17.74
C GLY A 623 12.50 24.65 -18.19
N ARG A 624 12.69 24.80 -19.51
CA ARG A 624 13.89 25.42 -20.11
C ARG A 624 13.88 26.96 -20.09
N GLN A 625 12.70 27.60 -20.14
CA GLN A 625 12.60 29.06 -20.17
C GLN A 625 12.82 29.71 -18.80
N ASN A 626 12.43 29.07 -17.69
CA ASN A 626 12.59 29.60 -16.33
C ASN A 626 13.12 28.53 -15.33
N PRO A 627 14.36 28.04 -15.51
CA PRO A 627 14.90 26.94 -14.71
C PRO A 627 15.04 27.28 -13.21
N SER A 628 15.24 28.55 -12.85
CA SER A 628 15.35 28.98 -11.44
C SER A 628 14.03 28.86 -10.67
N LEU A 629 12.92 29.27 -11.27
CA LEU A 629 11.58 29.17 -10.66
C LEU A 629 11.11 27.72 -10.59
N VAL A 630 11.38 26.93 -11.62
CA VAL A 630 11.09 25.48 -11.62
C VAL A 630 11.91 24.76 -10.57
N THR A 631 13.17 25.16 -10.33
CA THR A 631 13.97 24.58 -9.23
C THR A 631 13.40 24.96 -7.85
N LYS A 632 12.88 26.19 -7.71
CA LYS A 632 12.29 26.69 -6.46
C LYS A 632 10.95 26.04 -6.14
N TYR A 633 10.09 25.85 -7.14
CA TYR A 633 8.73 25.33 -7.04
C TYR A 633 8.58 23.99 -7.75
N TRP A 634 9.58 23.10 -7.61
CA TRP A 634 9.70 21.88 -8.39
C TRP A 634 8.53 20.90 -8.17
N ASP A 635 8.04 20.80 -6.93
CA ASP A 635 6.91 19.95 -6.55
C ASP A 635 5.60 20.49 -7.11
N ALA A 636 5.38 21.81 -7.00
CA ALA A 636 4.24 22.49 -7.58
C ALA A 636 4.24 22.37 -9.12
N TYR A 637 5.38 22.60 -9.77
CA TYR A 637 5.53 22.45 -11.21
C TYR A 637 5.11 21.05 -11.67
N PHE A 638 5.58 20.02 -10.97
CA PHE A 638 5.33 18.63 -11.33
C PHE A 638 3.86 18.24 -11.26
N VAL A 639 3.15 18.73 -10.24
CA VAL A 639 1.72 18.45 -10.08
C VAL A 639 0.90 19.32 -11.04
N LEU A 640 1.11 20.64 -11.02
CA LEU A 640 0.26 21.58 -11.74
C LEU A 640 0.36 21.46 -13.26
N ARG A 641 1.52 21.09 -13.82
CA ARG A 641 1.70 20.98 -15.29
C ARG A 641 0.84 19.88 -15.92
N ASP A 642 0.51 18.85 -15.15
CA ASP A 642 -0.30 17.72 -15.62
C ASP A 642 -1.81 17.97 -15.41
N LEU A 643 -2.17 19.04 -14.69
CA LEU A 643 -3.55 19.40 -14.42
C LEU A 643 -4.09 20.40 -15.45
N ASN A 644 -5.34 20.17 -15.87
CA ASN A 644 -6.04 21.00 -16.85
C ASN A 644 -7.09 21.91 -16.17
N LEU A 645 -6.69 22.64 -15.12
CA LEU A 645 -7.62 23.45 -14.32
C LEU A 645 -8.08 24.72 -15.05
N LYS A 646 -9.33 25.08 -14.76
CA LYS A 646 -10.00 26.34 -15.09
C LYS A 646 -10.05 27.28 -13.88
N GLN A 647 -10.21 26.74 -12.68
CA GLN A 647 -10.21 27.50 -11.42
C GLN A 647 -9.23 26.87 -10.43
N LEU A 648 -8.42 27.71 -9.79
CA LEU A 648 -7.51 27.33 -8.71
C LEU A 648 -7.62 28.37 -7.60
N ASP A 649 -7.86 27.91 -6.37
CA ASP A 649 -7.82 28.76 -5.18
C ASP A 649 -6.69 28.25 -4.28
N ILE A 650 -5.70 29.10 -3.98
CA ILE A 650 -4.52 28.79 -3.17
C ILE A 650 -4.28 29.82 -2.05
N ALA A 651 -5.09 30.88 -1.99
CA ALA A 651 -5.02 31.91 -0.97
C ALA A 651 -4.91 31.34 0.45
N GLY A 652 -4.17 32.02 1.32
CA GLY A 652 -4.00 31.60 2.72
C GLY A 652 -2.97 30.49 2.98
N ASN A 653 -2.28 30.00 1.95
CA ASN A 653 -1.08 29.17 2.11
C ASN A 653 0.19 30.02 2.26
N VAL A 654 1.25 29.46 2.86
CA VAL A 654 2.56 30.13 3.03
C VAL A 654 3.22 30.41 1.68
N ILE A 655 3.05 29.52 0.71
CA ILE A 655 3.60 29.65 -0.64
C ILE A 655 2.90 30.75 -1.47
N ALA A 656 1.68 31.14 -1.08
CA ALA A 656 0.87 32.08 -1.86
C ALA A 656 1.51 33.47 -1.87
N GLY A 657 1.57 34.08 -3.05
CA GLY A 657 2.14 35.42 -3.25
C GLY A 657 2.38 35.72 -4.73
N ASP A 658 2.70 36.96 -5.06
CA ASP A 658 2.79 37.44 -6.45
C ASP A 658 3.76 36.62 -7.32
N GLU A 659 4.91 36.23 -6.77
CA GLU A 659 5.91 35.41 -7.48
C GLU A 659 5.35 34.01 -7.82
N PHE A 660 4.68 33.38 -6.86
CA PHE A 660 4.09 32.06 -7.06
C PHE A 660 2.89 32.13 -8.01
N ASN A 661 2.05 33.16 -7.89
CA ASN A 661 0.94 33.38 -8.81
C ASN A 661 1.42 33.58 -10.24
N SER A 662 2.49 34.37 -10.44
CA SER A 662 3.13 34.49 -11.76
C SER A 662 3.66 33.16 -12.28
N PHE A 663 4.19 32.30 -11.42
CA PHE A 663 4.65 30.96 -11.79
C PHE A 663 3.48 30.05 -12.18
N VAL A 664 2.38 30.03 -11.42
CA VAL A 664 1.15 29.28 -11.74
C VAL A 664 0.61 29.67 -13.11
N LEU A 665 0.58 30.96 -13.44
CA LEU A 665 0.10 31.46 -14.73
C LEU A 665 0.97 31.00 -15.91
N GLN A 666 2.26 30.77 -15.69
CA GLN A 666 3.17 30.22 -16.71
C GLN A 666 2.95 28.71 -16.92
N VAL A 667 2.72 27.97 -15.82
CA VAL A 667 2.57 26.50 -15.85
C VAL A 667 1.16 26.08 -16.30
N MET A 668 0.14 26.90 -16.01
CA MET A 668 -1.27 26.56 -16.26
C MET A 668 -1.93 27.52 -17.26
N PRO A 669 -1.61 27.41 -18.57
CA PRO A 669 -2.08 28.33 -19.61
C PRO A 669 -3.57 28.17 -19.93
N LYS A 670 -4.35 27.33 -19.24
CA LYS A 670 -5.81 27.21 -19.40
C LYS A 670 -6.60 27.73 -18.21
N LEU A 671 -5.93 28.14 -17.13
CA LEU A 671 -6.54 28.71 -15.94
C LEU A 671 -7.28 30.02 -16.27
N VAL A 672 -8.52 30.16 -15.81
CA VAL A 672 -9.40 31.31 -16.04
C VAL A 672 -9.60 32.10 -14.74
N TRP A 673 -9.66 31.41 -13.61
CA TRP A 673 -9.78 32.01 -12.28
C TRP A 673 -8.65 31.58 -11.36
N LEU A 674 -8.09 32.56 -10.64
CA LEU A 674 -7.11 32.35 -9.57
C LEU A 674 -7.56 33.14 -8.35
N ASP A 675 -7.73 32.48 -7.21
CA ASP A 675 -8.17 33.08 -5.94
C ASP A 675 -9.45 33.93 -6.09
N GLY A 676 -10.45 33.36 -6.77
CA GLY A 676 -11.72 34.02 -7.10
C GLY A 676 -11.65 35.15 -8.14
N GLN A 677 -10.47 35.54 -8.62
CA GLN A 677 -10.31 36.62 -9.60
C GLN A 677 -10.25 36.08 -11.02
N LYS A 678 -11.06 36.67 -11.92
CA LYS A 678 -11.01 36.37 -13.35
C LYS A 678 -9.72 36.93 -13.95
N LEU A 679 -8.89 36.05 -14.51
CA LEU A 679 -7.62 36.40 -15.12
C LEU A 679 -7.88 37.14 -16.45
N LYS A 680 -7.37 38.37 -16.55
CA LYS A 680 -7.33 39.11 -17.82
C LYS A 680 -6.15 38.58 -18.62
N ARG A 681 -6.42 37.93 -19.74
CA ARG A 681 -5.39 37.47 -20.68
C ARG A 681 -5.35 38.34 -21.92
#